data_AF-A0A956L005-F1
#
_entry.id   AF-A0A956L005-F1
#
_cell.length_a   1.000
_cell.length_b   1.000
_cell.length_c   1.000
_cell.angle_alpha   90.00
_cell.angle_beta   90.00
_cell.angle_gamma   90.00
#
_symmetry.space_group_name_H-M   'P 1'
#
loop_
_entity.id
_entity.type
_entity.pdbx_description
1 polymer ?
#
loop_
_entity_poly.entity_id
_entity_poly.type
_entity_poly.pdbx_seq_one_letter_code
_entity_poly.pdbx_strand_id
1 'polypeptide(L)'
;MSESIKIQVYTEHDGAKQPVADATVSLVPRAATQTDDAKKKWPYYELEATHEHSADGFYAPKSATPLDPGEYLLVVRKSGSSPVVQRLRLTAKRGVLEVTPGWDKQKGAAHQAATVSIVNVGPRATPSADEPLFATVNVLLLPRTELVGLACHNHFSRRTVGRDGTRYLPFAEGHRNLMYAAGKIDKATLATILDCQARVVRVSVKNAQPSRQGWVTIHEAWDHPLADDDGKRRPDETSEHEIGIEAFYDHIDAIGWVHPGTLVEAGIFGHGWVQGPIVWGTSDFSRGPERWPGGGGTPKDLDARQDDFLKVGHETPLGPAKGTMLMNRWPMLASAFAKGAALRLWGCVHMNNVLAQCRTAWTKIQAKTARDEFFDVALIDGGRERTTLDLVKCNVAQAIVSEVFGRPLEHGDCRGIVAYAGAAAQFLGKSITVFAAAPGMGSLYGNKSGDYIHLVGAGGENSGPFQWWKHEFPELELDDRNYLNYTKMLTAKLPDPGWQTQRHALIFDDDTELGSVSSFAVLRLPSGLEVFRPGSRIPAKTFERAVAHQHAGRSGHLYVVRRSSPSALLDRPPGKILLLAESSDHDTALMVDTEGRTTVLVAPKGSKPAAFTSPPATLPLEKIEYVWRNEWKRGAKIRDITDGVLEKVDPAWSW
;
A
#
# COMPACT_ATOMS: atom_id res chain seq x y z
N MET A 1 48.94 -33.33 -3.43
CA MET A 1 48.80 -32.03 -4.12
C MET A 1 48.15 -31.09 -3.14
N SER A 2 48.88 -30.10 -2.61
CA SER A 2 48.33 -29.17 -1.62
C SER A 2 47.48 -28.12 -2.33
N GLU A 3 46.21 -28.11 -1.96
CA GLU A 3 45.20 -27.14 -2.31
C GLU A 3 45.69 -25.70 -2.09
N SER A 4 45.13 -24.73 -2.81
CA SER A 4 44.85 -23.46 -2.14
C SER A 4 43.86 -22.64 -2.96
N ILE A 5 42.57 -22.95 -2.82
CA ILE A 5 41.60 -21.86 -2.88
C ILE A 5 41.76 -21.10 -1.56
N LYS A 6 42.29 -19.88 -1.63
CA LYS A 6 42.39 -18.98 -0.49
C LYS A 6 41.14 -18.12 -0.45
N ILE A 7 40.42 -18.12 0.66
CA ILE A 7 39.32 -17.19 0.88
C ILE A 7 39.85 -16.06 1.76
N GLN A 8 39.81 -14.82 1.27
CA GLN A 8 40.20 -13.65 2.06
C GLN A 8 38.96 -12.81 2.34
N VAL A 9 38.67 -12.52 3.60
CA VAL A 9 37.53 -11.71 4.03
C VAL A 9 38.05 -10.40 4.63
N TYR A 10 37.48 -9.29 4.16
CA TYR A 10 37.85 -7.95 4.60
C TYR A 10 36.64 -7.02 4.63
N THR A 11 36.79 -5.89 5.31
CA THR A 11 35.92 -4.71 5.20
C THR A 11 36.68 -3.57 4.51
N GLU A 12 35.98 -2.54 4.09
CA GLU A 12 36.57 -1.29 3.58
C GLU A 12 36.25 -0.15 4.55
N HIS A 13 37.28 0.54 5.04
CA HIS A 13 37.16 1.79 5.81
C HIS A 13 38.09 2.82 5.17
N ASP A 14 37.56 3.97 4.73
CA ASP A 14 38.31 5.03 4.04
C ASP A 14 39.16 4.54 2.84
N GLY A 15 38.68 3.51 2.14
CA GLY A 15 39.38 2.90 1.00
C GLY A 15 40.51 1.93 1.37
N ALA A 16 40.82 1.76 2.66
CA ALA A 16 41.74 0.73 3.13
C ALA A 16 41.00 -0.58 3.42
N LYS A 17 41.59 -1.70 2.97
CA LYS A 17 41.10 -3.05 3.30
C LYS A 17 41.51 -3.42 4.72
N GLN A 18 40.55 -3.76 5.56
CA GLN A 18 40.80 -4.25 6.91
C GLN A 18 40.42 -5.73 7.02
N PRO A 19 41.34 -6.61 7.46
CA PRO A 19 41.06 -8.04 7.55
C PRO A 19 39.96 -8.33 8.58
N VAL A 20 39.16 -9.35 8.32
CA VAL A 20 38.09 -9.82 9.21
C VAL A 20 38.43 -11.22 9.70
N ALA A 21 38.44 -11.42 11.02
CA ALA A 21 38.81 -12.71 11.64
C ALA A 21 37.62 -13.50 12.20
N ASP A 22 36.47 -12.85 12.41
CA ASP A 22 35.30 -13.38 13.10
C ASP A 22 34.12 -13.73 12.17
N ALA A 23 34.34 -13.76 10.86
CA ALA A 23 33.33 -14.21 9.90
C ALA A 23 33.18 -15.74 9.89
N THR A 24 31.94 -16.21 9.70
CA THR A 24 31.61 -17.60 9.38
C THR A 24 31.78 -17.80 7.87
N VAL A 25 32.69 -18.68 7.46
CA VAL A 25 32.96 -18.99 6.05
C VAL A 25 32.58 -20.44 5.74
N SER A 26 31.59 -20.59 4.85
CA SER A 26 31.09 -21.88 4.38
C SER A 26 31.25 -21.96 2.86
N LEU A 27 32.11 -22.86 2.40
CA LEU A 27 32.21 -23.29 1.00
C LEU A 27 31.72 -24.73 0.93
N VAL A 28 30.57 -24.95 0.29
CA VAL A 28 29.91 -26.26 0.25
C VAL A 28 29.57 -26.68 -1.19
N PRO A 29 29.64 -27.97 -1.53
CA PRO A 29 29.18 -28.46 -2.84
C PRO A 29 27.70 -28.15 -3.06
N ARG A 30 27.29 -27.89 -4.30
CA ARG A 30 25.88 -27.62 -4.68
C ARG A 30 24.93 -28.71 -4.16
N ALA A 31 25.32 -29.98 -4.24
CA ALA A 31 24.51 -31.09 -3.75
C ALA A 31 24.13 -30.95 -2.25
N ALA A 32 25.05 -30.42 -1.41
CA ALA A 32 24.81 -30.17 0.01
C ALA A 32 23.86 -29.00 0.29
N THR A 33 23.41 -28.29 -0.76
CA THR A 33 22.41 -27.23 -0.69
C THR A 33 21.03 -27.69 -1.18
N GLN A 34 20.89 -28.93 -1.67
CA GLN A 34 19.69 -29.48 -2.32
C GLN A 34 19.06 -30.68 -1.60
N THR A 35 19.51 -31.06 -0.40
CA THR A 35 19.02 -32.25 0.33
C THR A 35 17.67 -31.99 1.03
N ASP A 36 16.75 -32.97 0.98
CA ASP A 36 15.36 -32.87 1.48
C ASP A 36 15.22 -32.54 2.98
N ASP A 37 16.16 -33.00 3.83
CA ASP A 37 16.13 -32.74 5.28
C ASP A 37 16.50 -31.30 5.67
N ALA A 38 16.99 -30.51 4.70
CA ALA A 38 17.17 -29.08 4.84
C ALA A 38 17.09 -28.43 3.45
N LYS A 39 15.89 -28.01 3.04
CA LYS A 39 15.75 -26.86 2.15
C LYS A 39 16.38 -25.67 2.90
N LYS A 40 17.71 -25.57 2.81
CA LYS A 40 18.53 -24.57 3.49
C LYS A 40 18.00 -23.19 3.14
N LYS A 41 17.30 -22.59 4.10
CA LYS A 41 16.47 -21.40 3.87
C LYS A 41 17.36 -20.18 3.85
N TRP A 42 17.09 -19.25 2.94
CA TRP A 42 17.72 -17.94 3.00
C TRP A 42 17.59 -17.35 4.42
N PRO A 43 18.67 -16.77 4.99
CA PRO A 43 19.98 -16.49 4.41
C PRO A 43 21.08 -17.52 4.74
N TYR A 44 20.73 -18.81 4.79
CA TYR A 44 21.62 -19.94 5.01
C TYR A 44 22.25 -19.97 6.41
N TYR A 45 21.44 -19.73 7.45
CA TYR A 45 21.96 -19.65 8.81
C TYR A 45 22.52 -20.99 9.33
N GLU A 46 21.95 -22.07 8.84
CA GLU A 46 22.23 -23.47 9.15
C GLU A 46 23.51 -24.03 8.51
N LEU A 47 24.17 -23.30 7.59
CA LEU A 47 25.45 -23.74 7.03
C LEU A 47 26.58 -23.59 8.04
N GLU A 48 27.12 -24.69 8.56
CA GLU A 48 28.30 -24.63 9.42
C GLU A 48 29.54 -24.07 8.69
N ALA A 49 30.45 -23.46 9.44
CA ALA A 49 31.72 -22.99 8.88
C ALA A 49 32.57 -24.19 8.42
N THR A 50 32.97 -24.18 7.14
CA THR A 50 33.91 -25.16 6.58
C THR A 50 35.35 -24.64 6.56
N HIS A 51 35.53 -23.33 6.81
CA HIS A 51 36.84 -22.69 6.90
C HIS A 51 36.98 -21.90 8.20
N GLU A 52 38.20 -21.79 8.72
CA GLU A 52 38.58 -21.03 9.91
C GLU A 52 39.60 -19.95 9.57
N HIS A 53 39.53 -18.83 10.30
CA HIS A 53 40.48 -17.74 10.13
C HIS A 53 41.89 -18.20 10.51
N SER A 54 42.86 -17.94 9.63
CA SER A 54 44.28 -18.21 9.86
C SER A 54 45.05 -16.94 10.21
N ALA A 55 45.20 -16.01 9.26
CA ALA A 55 45.89 -14.73 9.43
C ALA A 55 45.47 -13.73 8.34
N ASP A 56 45.59 -12.43 8.59
CA ASP A 56 45.36 -11.34 7.61
C ASP A 56 44.03 -11.44 6.84
N GLY A 57 42.98 -11.94 7.52
CA GLY A 57 41.66 -12.14 6.95
C GLY A 57 41.55 -13.35 6.03
N PHE A 58 42.60 -14.17 5.91
CA PHE A 58 42.55 -15.44 5.20
C PHE A 58 41.86 -16.52 6.03
N TYR A 59 41.12 -17.37 5.32
CA TYR A 59 40.39 -18.50 5.85
C TYR A 59 40.91 -19.79 5.20
N ALA A 60 41.27 -20.77 6.03
CA ALA A 60 41.77 -22.08 5.62
C ALA A 60 40.71 -23.17 5.89
N PRO A 61 40.64 -24.24 5.08
CA PRO A 61 39.73 -25.36 5.33
C PRO A 61 39.91 -25.97 6.72
N LYS A 62 38.81 -26.29 7.41
CA LYS A 62 38.84 -26.98 8.71
C LYS A 62 39.30 -28.44 8.62
N SER A 63 38.96 -29.11 7.52
CA SER A 63 39.43 -30.45 7.22
C SER A 63 40.43 -30.42 6.08
N ALA A 64 41.40 -31.33 6.11
CA ALA A 64 42.37 -31.52 5.03
C ALA A 64 41.77 -32.23 3.79
N THR A 65 40.45 -32.26 3.66
CA THR A 65 39.77 -32.92 2.54
C THR A 65 39.90 -32.04 1.30
N PRO A 66 40.57 -32.53 0.24
CA PRO A 66 40.76 -31.74 -0.97
C PRO A 66 39.43 -31.31 -1.60
N LEU A 67 39.33 -30.05 -2.05
CA LEU A 67 38.23 -29.60 -2.88
C LEU A 67 38.31 -30.23 -4.28
N ASP A 68 37.26 -30.94 -4.67
CA ASP A 68 37.15 -31.51 -6.02
C ASP A 68 36.60 -30.49 -7.04
N PRO A 69 36.92 -30.63 -8.34
CA PRO A 69 36.24 -29.88 -9.39
C PRO A 69 34.73 -30.06 -9.33
N GLY A 70 33.97 -28.98 -9.45
CA GLY A 70 32.51 -29.04 -9.31
C GLY A 70 31.85 -27.69 -9.10
N GLU A 71 30.60 -27.74 -8.68
CA GLU A 71 29.76 -26.57 -8.39
C GLU A 71 29.66 -26.39 -6.88
N TYR A 72 29.95 -25.18 -6.41
CA TYR A 72 30.02 -24.84 -5.00
C TYR A 72 29.22 -23.57 -4.71
N LEU A 73 28.76 -23.46 -3.47
CA LEU A 73 28.18 -22.23 -2.91
C LEU A 73 29.13 -21.70 -1.83
N LEU A 74 29.65 -20.50 -2.03
CA LEU A 74 30.33 -19.73 -1.00
C LEU A 74 29.31 -18.88 -0.26
N VAL A 75 29.29 -19.00 1.06
CA VAL A 75 28.51 -18.18 1.98
C VAL A 75 29.44 -17.64 3.06
N VAL A 76 29.54 -16.31 3.14
CA VAL A 76 30.31 -15.61 4.18
C VAL A 76 29.36 -14.74 5.00
N ARG A 77 29.36 -14.92 6.31
CA ARG A 77 28.44 -14.25 7.24
C ARG A 77 29.22 -13.63 8.40
N LYS A 78 28.78 -12.45 8.83
CA LYS A 78 29.26 -11.78 10.05
C LYS A 78 28.11 -10.98 10.64
N SER A 79 28.02 -10.94 11.96
CA SER A 79 27.00 -10.12 12.65
C SER A 79 27.12 -8.65 12.23
N GLY A 80 25.99 -8.02 11.93
CA GLY A 80 25.90 -6.63 11.46
C GLY A 80 26.29 -6.40 9.98
N SER A 81 26.69 -7.43 9.24
CA SER A 81 27.06 -7.33 7.83
C SER A 81 26.06 -8.05 6.91
N SER A 82 25.92 -7.56 5.67
CA SER A 82 25.18 -8.29 4.65
C SER A 82 25.89 -9.63 4.35
N PRO A 83 25.16 -10.77 4.30
CA PRO A 83 25.75 -12.04 3.92
C PRO A 83 26.23 -11.97 2.47
N VAL A 84 27.43 -12.48 2.21
CA VAL A 84 27.95 -12.62 0.84
C VAL A 84 27.72 -14.05 0.38
N VAL A 85 26.94 -14.18 -0.68
CA VAL A 85 26.63 -15.47 -1.30
C VAL A 85 27.09 -15.45 -2.75
N GLN A 86 27.91 -16.42 -3.12
CA GLN A 86 28.47 -16.54 -4.46
C GLN A 86 28.45 -17.99 -4.93
N ARG A 87 27.78 -18.22 -6.06
CA ARG A 87 27.89 -19.49 -6.80
C ARG A 87 29.25 -19.55 -7.46
N LEU A 88 29.99 -20.63 -7.26
CA LEU A 88 31.32 -20.84 -7.80
C LEU A 88 31.37 -22.15 -8.58
N ARG A 89 32.13 -22.15 -9.66
CA ARG A 89 32.51 -23.36 -10.39
C ARG A 89 34.02 -23.52 -10.33
N LEU A 90 34.43 -24.70 -9.90
CA LEU A 90 35.82 -25.11 -9.75
C LEU A 90 36.15 -26.05 -10.90
N THR A 91 37.18 -25.74 -11.67
CA THR A 91 37.64 -26.59 -12.78
C THR A 91 39.12 -26.93 -12.58
N ALA A 92 39.47 -28.21 -12.68
CA ALA A 92 40.87 -28.63 -12.74
C ALA A 92 41.49 -28.21 -14.07
N LYS A 93 42.59 -27.45 -14.00
CA LYS A 93 43.36 -27.04 -15.16
C LYS A 93 44.84 -27.05 -14.81
N ARG A 94 45.62 -27.87 -15.52
CA ARG A 94 47.08 -27.99 -15.32
C ARG A 94 47.49 -28.23 -13.85
N GLY A 95 46.73 -29.07 -13.14
CA GLY A 95 47.01 -29.42 -11.74
C GLY A 95 46.55 -28.39 -10.69
N VAL A 96 45.80 -27.36 -11.09
CA VAL A 96 45.29 -26.28 -10.21
C VAL A 96 43.78 -26.15 -10.38
N LEU A 97 43.08 -25.76 -9.31
CA LEU A 97 41.67 -25.40 -9.38
C LEU A 97 41.53 -23.94 -9.84
N GLU A 98 41.02 -23.75 -11.06
CA GLU A 98 40.52 -22.44 -11.54
C GLU A 98 39.12 -22.21 -10.97
N VAL A 99 38.89 -21.06 -10.35
CA VAL A 99 37.60 -20.65 -9.79
C VAL A 99 36.93 -19.66 -10.75
N THR A 100 35.69 -19.93 -11.12
CA THR A 100 34.87 -19.02 -11.94
C THR A 100 33.54 -18.72 -11.26
N PRO A 101 32.97 -17.50 -11.43
CA PRO A 101 31.66 -17.17 -10.88
C PRO A 101 30.54 -17.87 -11.65
N GLY A 102 29.48 -18.27 -10.94
CA GLY A 102 28.32 -18.98 -11.49
C GLY A 102 28.47 -20.50 -11.45
N TRP A 103 27.36 -21.22 -11.67
CA TRP A 103 27.35 -22.67 -11.91
C TRP A 103 27.33 -22.99 -13.41
N ASP A 104 26.64 -22.14 -14.19
CA ASP A 104 26.53 -22.30 -15.63
C ASP A 104 27.88 -22.18 -16.33
N LYS A 105 28.01 -22.82 -17.50
CA LYS A 105 29.24 -22.76 -18.31
C LYS A 105 29.51 -21.36 -18.89
N GLN A 106 28.55 -20.45 -18.82
CA GLN A 106 28.73 -19.06 -19.25
C GLN A 106 29.61 -18.32 -18.25
N LYS A 107 30.83 -17.98 -18.68
CA LYS A 107 31.78 -17.21 -17.89
C LYS A 107 31.41 -15.73 -17.94
N GLY A 108 31.48 -15.03 -16.81
CA GLY A 108 31.53 -13.56 -16.83
C GLY A 108 31.20 -12.88 -15.51
N ALA A 109 31.61 -11.62 -15.41
CA ALA A 109 31.31 -10.72 -14.28
C ALA A 109 29.79 -10.53 -14.03
N ALA A 110 28.93 -10.94 -14.97
CA ALA A 110 27.48 -10.91 -14.82
C ALA A 110 26.97 -11.81 -13.68
N HIS A 111 27.68 -12.91 -13.38
CA HIS A 111 27.33 -13.88 -12.34
C HIS A 111 28.13 -13.70 -11.04
N GLN A 112 29.00 -12.68 -10.98
CA GLN A 112 29.83 -12.38 -9.82
C GLN A 112 29.20 -11.25 -9.02
N ALA A 113 29.02 -11.42 -7.72
CA ALA A 113 28.62 -10.33 -6.83
C ALA A 113 29.72 -9.26 -6.78
N ALA A 114 29.34 -7.98 -6.71
CA ALA A 114 30.27 -6.86 -6.64
C ALA A 114 31.11 -6.83 -5.34
N THR A 115 30.67 -7.56 -4.32
CA THR A 115 31.42 -7.78 -3.07
C THR A 115 32.44 -8.92 -3.17
N VAL A 116 32.52 -9.61 -4.30
CA VAL A 116 33.45 -10.72 -4.52
C VAL A 116 34.42 -10.37 -5.63
N SER A 117 35.71 -10.66 -5.45
CA SER A 117 36.70 -10.64 -6.53
C SER A 117 37.51 -11.93 -6.58
N ILE A 118 37.50 -12.59 -7.73
CA ILE A 118 38.20 -13.87 -7.94
C ILE A 118 39.48 -13.60 -8.72
N VAL A 119 40.61 -14.02 -8.17
CA VAL A 119 41.93 -13.95 -8.80
C VAL A 119 42.44 -15.36 -9.00
N ASN A 120 42.52 -15.81 -10.26
CA ASN A 120 43.16 -17.07 -10.61
C ASN A 120 44.60 -16.78 -11.01
N VAL A 121 45.57 -17.17 -10.19
CA VAL A 121 46.98 -17.10 -10.57
C VAL A 121 47.30 -18.39 -11.34
N GLY A 122 47.36 -18.27 -12.67
CA GLY A 122 47.66 -19.38 -13.58
C GLY A 122 49.12 -19.37 -14.08
N PRO A 123 49.60 -20.49 -14.67
CA PRO A 123 50.96 -20.58 -15.19
C PRO A 123 51.14 -19.59 -16.36
N ARG A 124 52.19 -18.76 -16.30
CA ARG A 124 52.79 -18.17 -17.51
C ARG A 124 53.22 -19.29 -18.47
N ALA A 125 53.47 -18.95 -19.73
CA ALA A 125 53.86 -19.90 -20.77
C ALA A 125 55.07 -20.80 -20.40
N THR A 126 55.84 -20.41 -19.38
CA THR A 126 56.87 -21.22 -18.72
C THR A 126 56.56 -21.29 -17.21
N PRO A 127 56.22 -22.47 -16.67
CA PRO A 127 56.10 -22.64 -15.22
C PRO A 127 57.51 -22.62 -14.62
N SER A 128 57.80 -21.63 -13.78
CA SER A 128 58.87 -21.73 -12.78
C SER A 128 58.41 -22.75 -11.72
N ALA A 129 59.30 -23.63 -11.27
CA ALA A 129 59.00 -24.63 -10.24
C ALA A 129 58.68 -24.01 -8.86
N ASP A 130 58.96 -22.71 -8.69
CA ASP A 130 58.92 -22.02 -7.39
C ASP A 130 57.73 -21.05 -7.23
N GLU A 131 56.85 -20.88 -8.23
CA GLU A 131 55.69 -19.98 -8.11
C GLU A 131 54.44 -20.73 -7.61
N PRO A 132 53.85 -20.34 -6.47
CA PRO A 132 52.67 -20.99 -5.93
C PRO A 132 51.45 -20.77 -6.84
N LEU A 133 50.83 -21.88 -7.25
CA LEU A 133 49.61 -21.88 -8.04
C LEU A 133 48.40 -21.86 -7.11
N PHE A 134 47.66 -20.75 -7.06
CA PHE A 134 46.50 -20.60 -6.19
C PHE A 134 45.39 -19.76 -6.83
N ALA A 135 44.17 -19.99 -6.38
CA ALA A 135 43.04 -19.12 -6.65
C ALA A 135 42.69 -18.38 -5.36
N THR A 136 42.50 -17.06 -5.43
CA THR A 136 42.02 -16.27 -4.28
C THR A 136 40.62 -15.76 -4.54
N VAL A 137 39.69 -16.10 -3.64
CA VAL A 137 38.36 -15.51 -3.58
C VAL A 137 38.36 -14.47 -2.49
N ASN A 138 38.32 -13.21 -2.90
CA ASN A 138 38.31 -12.06 -2.01
C ASN A 138 36.86 -11.67 -1.75
N VAL A 139 36.49 -11.49 -0.49
CA VAL A 139 35.13 -11.19 -0.03
C VAL A 139 35.15 -9.90 0.77
N LEU A 140 34.39 -8.93 0.30
CA LEU A 140 34.16 -7.67 0.99
C LEU A 140 32.85 -7.72 1.77
N LEU A 141 32.94 -7.51 3.08
CA LEU A 141 31.79 -7.33 3.96
C LEU A 141 31.47 -5.85 4.12
N LEU A 142 30.20 -5.50 3.94
CA LEU A 142 29.65 -4.17 4.21
C LEU A 142 28.52 -4.28 5.24
N PRO A 143 28.15 -3.17 5.92
CA PRO A 143 27.01 -3.14 6.82
C PRO A 143 25.75 -3.70 6.18
N ARG A 144 24.92 -4.38 6.98
CA ARG A 144 23.69 -4.98 6.45
C ARG A 144 22.71 -3.88 6.03
N THR A 145 22.19 -4.00 4.82
CA THR A 145 21.17 -3.09 4.28
C THR A 145 20.21 -3.90 3.41
N GLU A 146 18.91 -3.65 3.56
CA GLU A 146 17.86 -4.39 2.86
C GLU A 146 16.91 -3.46 2.10
N LEU A 147 16.47 -3.93 0.93
CA LEU A 147 15.42 -3.33 0.11
C LEU A 147 14.40 -4.43 -0.20
N VAL A 148 13.13 -4.22 0.13
CA VAL A 148 12.07 -5.22 -0.11
C VAL A 148 11.03 -4.67 -1.08
N GLY A 149 10.72 -5.41 -2.14
CA GLY A 149 9.71 -5.07 -3.13
C GLY A 149 8.65 -6.16 -3.27
N LEU A 150 7.38 -5.79 -3.34
CA LEU A 150 6.29 -6.65 -3.80
C LEU A 150 5.91 -6.26 -5.23
N ALA A 151 6.10 -7.15 -6.18
CA ALA A 151 5.60 -6.99 -7.54
C ALA A 151 4.25 -7.71 -7.68
N CYS A 152 3.17 -6.94 -7.68
CA CYS A 152 1.80 -7.43 -7.78
C CYS A 152 1.52 -8.09 -9.14
N HIS A 153 0.37 -8.76 -9.24
CA HIS A 153 -0.06 -9.42 -10.46
C HIS A 153 -0.24 -8.43 -11.64
N ASN A 154 0.05 -8.88 -12.86
CA ASN A 154 -0.08 -8.07 -14.05
C ASN A 154 -1.56 -7.71 -14.27
N HIS A 155 -1.85 -6.42 -14.45
CA HIS A 155 -3.22 -5.99 -14.70
C HIS A 155 -3.57 -6.07 -16.18
N PHE A 156 -4.40 -7.05 -16.56
CA PHE A 156 -4.98 -7.18 -17.90
C PHE A 156 -6.38 -6.56 -17.92
N SER A 157 -6.53 -5.38 -18.54
CA SER A 157 -7.88 -4.83 -18.76
C SER A 157 -8.60 -5.65 -19.84
N ARG A 158 -9.83 -6.11 -19.54
CA ARG A 158 -10.72 -6.79 -20.52
C ARG A 158 -11.01 -5.96 -21.77
N ARG A 159 -10.87 -4.63 -21.72
CA ARG A 159 -11.09 -3.73 -22.87
C ARG A 159 -9.90 -3.65 -23.84
N THR A 160 -8.80 -4.33 -23.53
CA THR A 160 -7.55 -4.31 -24.31
C THR A 160 -7.11 -5.73 -24.64
N VAL A 161 -7.98 -6.48 -25.31
CA VAL A 161 -7.59 -7.73 -25.95
C VAL A 161 -6.52 -7.40 -27.00
N GLY A 162 -5.28 -7.86 -26.79
CA GLY A 162 -4.15 -7.66 -27.72
C GLY A 162 -3.08 -6.63 -27.31
N ARG A 163 -3.15 -6.01 -26.12
CA ARG A 163 -2.01 -5.28 -25.55
C ARG A 163 -1.54 -5.96 -24.26
N ASP A 164 -0.24 -6.19 -24.14
CA ASP A 164 0.39 -6.59 -22.88
C ASP A 164 -0.03 -5.60 -21.77
N GLY A 165 -0.67 -6.10 -20.72
CA GLY A 165 -1.03 -5.30 -19.54
C GLY A 165 0.19 -4.71 -18.84
N THR A 166 -0.03 -3.94 -17.77
CA THR A 166 1.10 -3.41 -16.99
C THR A 166 1.77 -4.55 -16.24
N ARG A 167 3.09 -4.73 -16.45
CA ARG A 167 3.92 -5.71 -15.74
C ARG A 167 4.65 -5.05 -14.58
N TYR A 168 4.37 -5.43 -13.34
CA TYR A 168 4.90 -4.71 -12.17
C TYR A 168 6.32 -5.11 -11.74
N LEU A 169 6.79 -6.33 -12.05
CA LEU A 169 8.16 -6.76 -11.74
C LEU A 169 9.24 -5.79 -12.28
N PRO A 170 9.19 -5.36 -13.56
CA PRO A 170 10.11 -4.33 -14.07
C PRO A 170 10.13 -3.03 -13.26
N PHE A 171 9.04 -2.67 -12.59
CA PHE A 171 8.98 -1.47 -11.73
C PHE A 171 9.76 -1.66 -10.44
N ALA A 172 9.59 -2.82 -9.79
CA ALA A 172 10.36 -3.17 -8.60
C ALA A 172 11.87 -3.23 -8.91
N GLU A 173 12.25 -3.87 -10.02
CA GLU A 173 13.64 -3.96 -10.46
C GLU A 173 14.23 -2.61 -10.89
N GLY A 174 13.46 -1.83 -11.65
CA GLY A 174 13.85 -0.48 -12.07
C GLY A 174 14.05 0.44 -10.87
N HIS A 175 13.18 0.35 -9.87
CA HIS A 175 13.31 1.12 -8.64
C HIS A 175 14.56 0.76 -7.84
N ARG A 176 14.83 -0.54 -7.65
CA ARG A 176 16.09 -1.01 -7.06
C ARG A 176 17.31 -0.42 -7.80
N ASN A 177 17.30 -0.43 -9.13
CA ASN A 177 18.40 0.12 -9.94
C ASN A 177 18.56 1.64 -9.71
N LEU A 178 17.45 2.38 -9.60
CA LEU A 178 17.47 3.82 -9.32
C LEU A 178 18.02 4.12 -7.92
N MET A 179 17.63 3.34 -6.91
CA MET A 179 18.16 3.48 -5.54
C MET A 179 19.68 3.30 -5.52
N TYR A 180 20.20 2.31 -6.25
CA TYR A 180 21.65 2.08 -6.35
C TYR A 180 22.35 3.21 -7.11
N ALA A 181 21.80 3.62 -8.26
CA ALA A 181 22.35 4.72 -9.05
C ALA A 181 22.38 6.05 -8.30
N ALA A 182 21.43 6.28 -7.38
CA ALA A 182 21.38 7.44 -6.50
C ALA A 182 22.27 7.32 -5.25
N GLY A 183 22.97 6.19 -5.05
CA GLY A 183 23.79 5.95 -3.86
C GLY A 183 22.99 5.75 -2.57
N LYS A 184 21.68 5.52 -2.65
CA LYS A 184 20.82 5.24 -1.49
C LYS A 184 20.97 3.80 -0.98
N ILE A 185 21.46 2.91 -1.83
CA ILE A 185 21.85 1.53 -1.51
C ILE A 185 23.21 1.23 -2.13
N ASP A 186 23.90 0.23 -1.60
CA ASP A 186 25.27 -0.10 -1.98
C ASP A 186 25.39 -1.48 -2.68
N LYS A 187 26.63 -1.91 -2.92
CA LYS A 187 26.94 -3.17 -3.61
C LYS A 187 26.61 -4.43 -2.81
N ALA A 188 26.43 -4.32 -1.48
CA ALA A 188 26.10 -5.43 -0.59
C ALA A 188 24.63 -5.43 -0.15
N THR A 189 23.86 -4.43 -0.56
CA THR A 189 22.43 -4.34 -0.23
C THR A 189 21.69 -5.56 -0.76
N LEU A 190 20.92 -6.20 0.11
CA LEU A 190 20.07 -7.34 -0.19
C LEU A 190 18.77 -6.81 -0.79
N ALA A 191 18.57 -6.97 -2.09
CA ALA A 191 17.34 -6.60 -2.76
C ALA A 191 16.43 -7.83 -2.89
N THR A 192 15.42 -7.91 -2.02
CA THR A 192 14.40 -8.95 -2.06
C THR A 192 13.19 -8.47 -2.87
N ILE A 193 12.83 -9.19 -3.93
CA ILE A 193 11.60 -8.93 -4.69
C ILE A 193 10.72 -10.17 -4.64
N LEU A 194 9.52 -10.00 -4.08
CA LEU A 194 8.44 -10.98 -4.07
C LEU A 194 7.63 -10.77 -5.35
N ASP A 195 7.69 -11.73 -6.27
CA ASP A 195 7.00 -11.69 -7.56
C ASP A 195 5.72 -12.53 -7.48
N CYS A 196 4.58 -11.88 -7.31
CA CYS A 196 3.28 -12.53 -7.22
C CYS A 196 2.92 -13.27 -8.52
N GLN A 197 3.37 -12.78 -9.68
CA GLN A 197 3.07 -13.39 -10.98
C GLN A 197 3.87 -14.67 -11.20
N ALA A 198 5.14 -14.68 -10.82
CA ALA A 198 5.99 -15.86 -10.92
C ALA A 198 5.87 -16.79 -9.70
N ARG A 199 5.30 -16.32 -8.59
CA ARG A 199 5.25 -17.02 -7.28
C ARG A 199 6.64 -17.33 -6.75
N VAL A 200 7.53 -16.35 -6.84
CA VAL A 200 8.94 -16.47 -6.44
C VAL A 200 9.36 -15.34 -5.52
N VAL A 201 10.14 -15.66 -4.49
CA VAL A 201 10.92 -14.68 -3.72
C VAL A 201 12.35 -14.69 -4.22
N ARG A 202 12.80 -13.58 -4.82
CA ARG A 202 14.16 -13.44 -5.34
C ARG A 202 14.96 -12.52 -4.44
N VAL A 203 16.12 -12.97 -3.98
CA VAL A 203 17.10 -12.11 -3.33
C VAL A 203 18.27 -11.89 -4.27
N SER A 204 18.58 -10.63 -4.53
CA SER A 204 19.64 -10.23 -5.45
C SER A 204 20.61 -9.24 -4.82
N VAL A 205 21.85 -9.27 -5.28
CA VAL A 205 22.88 -8.26 -4.97
C VAL A 205 23.47 -7.70 -6.25
N LYS A 206 24.14 -6.54 -6.14
CA LYS A 206 24.76 -5.91 -7.31
C LYS A 206 25.82 -6.83 -7.90
N ASN A 207 25.84 -6.97 -9.23
CA ASN A 207 26.90 -7.72 -9.90
C ASN A 207 28.18 -6.87 -10.08
N ALA A 208 29.31 -7.55 -10.28
CA ALA A 208 30.63 -6.93 -10.44
C ALA A 208 30.80 -6.20 -11.78
N GLN A 209 29.84 -6.31 -12.72
CA GLN A 209 29.90 -5.54 -13.95
C GLN A 209 29.72 -4.03 -13.66
N PRO A 210 30.46 -3.16 -14.37
CA PRO A 210 30.31 -1.71 -14.25
C PRO A 210 28.92 -1.18 -14.66
N SER A 211 28.05 -2.02 -15.22
CA SER A 211 26.71 -1.61 -15.63
C SER A 211 25.86 -1.24 -14.42
N ARG A 212 25.09 -0.16 -14.53
CA ARG A 212 24.17 0.28 -13.46
C ARG A 212 22.99 -0.68 -13.24
N GLN A 213 22.79 -1.65 -14.14
CA GLN A 213 21.60 -2.51 -14.17
C GLN A 213 21.89 -3.97 -13.85
N GLY A 214 23.16 -4.37 -13.71
CA GLY A 214 23.49 -5.77 -13.50
C GLY A 214 23.30 -6.21 -12.04
N TRP A 215 22.52 -7.28 -11.83
CA TRP A 215 22.26 -7.90 -10.53
C TRP A 215 22.42 -9.42 -10.62
N VAL A 216 22.85 -10.02 -9.52
CA VAL A 216 23.00 -11.47 -9.38
C VAL A 216 21.94 -11.95 -8.40
N THR A 217 21.07 -12.86 -8.84
CA THR A 217 20.17 -13.60 -7.95
C THR A 217 20.97 -14.59 -7.13
N ILE A 218 21.09 -14.34 -5.83
CA ILE A 218 21.84 -15.18 -4.89
C ILE A 218 20.96 -16.19 -4.19
N HIS A 219 19.66 -15.92 -4.11
CA HIS A 219 18.67 -16.85 -3.61
C HIS A 219 17.36 -16.71 -4.39
N GLU A 220 16.73 -17.84 -4.61
CA GLU A 220 15.40 -17.91 -5.23
C GLU A 220 14.62 -19.00 -4.49
N ALA A 221 13.61 -18.58 -3.74
CA ALA A 221 12.66 -19.51 -3.14
C ALA A 221 11.47 -19.67 -4.08
N TRP A 222 11.25 -20.90 -4.51
CA TRP A 222 10.07 -21.35 -5.22
C TRP A 222 9.12 -21.96 -4.20
N ASP A 223 7.86 -21.55 -4.20
CA ASP A 223 6.86 -22.27 -3.39
C ASP A 223 6.50 -23.61 -4.06
N HIS A 224 6.65 -23.77 -5.39
CA HIS A 224 6.66 -25.08 -6.10
C HIS A 224 7.16 -24.93 -7.58
N PRO A 225 7.60 -26.00 -8.27
CA PRO A 225 8.06 -25.94 -9.66
C PRO A 225 6.90 -25.64 -10.62
N LEU A 226 7.04 -24.62 -11.47
CA LEU A 226 6.04 -24.26 -12.49
C LEU A 226 5.99 -25.20 -13.71
N ALA A 227 6.65 -26.35 -13.64
CA ALA A 227 6.66 -27.33 -14.71
C ALA A 227 6.84 -28.73 -14.13
N ASP A 228 6.03 -29.67 -14.62
CA ASP A 228 6.46 -31.07 -14.69
C ASP A 228 7.72 -31.19 -15.58
N ASP A 229 8.42 -32.32 -15.53
CA ASP A 229 9.64 -32.59 -16.31
C ASP A 229 9.47 -32.41 -17.84
N ASP A 230 8.22 -32.24 -18.31
CA ASP A 230 7.83 -32.01 -19.70
C ASP A 230 7.55 -30.53 -20.06
N GLY A 231 7.80 -29.58 -19.14
CA GLY A 231 7.71 -28.15 -19.43
C GLY A 231 6.28 -27.61 -19.56
N LYS A 232 5.25 -28.32 -19.07
CA LYS A 232 3.86 -27.83 -19.07
C LYS A 232 3.56 -27.17 -17.72
N ARG A 233 3.07 -25.92 -17.79
CA ARG A 233 2.45 -25.25 -16.62
C ARG A 233 1.25 -26.09 -16.18
N ARG A 234 1.30 -26.66 -14.98
CA ARG A 234 0.14 -27.33 -14.38
C ARG A 234 -0.98 -26.30 -14.17
N PRO A 235 -2.18 -26.50 -14.75
CA PRO A 235 -3.32 -25.58 -14.63
C PRO A 235 -3.96 -25.48 -13.23
N ASP A 236 -3.55 -26.31 -12.27
CA ASP A 236 -4.43 -26.70 -11.17
C ASP A 236 -3.63 -27.05 -9.91
N GLU A 237 -3.08 -26.05 -9.20
CA GLU A 237 -2.49 -26.25 -7.87
C GLU A 237 -2.91 -25.14 -6.88
N THR A 238 -3.38 -25.61 -5.73
CA THR A 238 -4.10 -25.00 -4.61
C THR A 238 -3.61 -23.63 -4.12
N SER A 239 -4.54 -22.83 -3.57
CA SER A 239 -4.32 -21.51 -2.93
C SER A 239 -3.43 -21.53 -1.67
N GLU A 240 -2.73 -22.63 -1.40
CA GLU A 240 -1.90 -22.78 -0.20
C GLU A 240 -0.49 -22.22 -0.40
N HIS A 241 -0.08 -21.98 -1.64
CA HIS A 241 1.30 -21.64 -2.05
C HIS A 241 1.40 -20.32 -2.85
N GLU A 242 0.50 -19.37 -2.58
CA GLU A 242 0.45 -18.10 -3.31
C GLU A 242 1.16 -16.97 -2.54
N ILE A 243 1.98 -16.18 -3.24
CA ILE A 243 2.67 -15.01 -2.67
C ILE A 243 1.72 -13.81 -2.67
N GLY A 244 1.29 -13.42 -1.47
CA GLY A 244 0.39 -12.29 -1.23
C GLY A 244 1.02 -11.16 -0.43
N ILE A 245 0.18 -10.21 0.00
CA ILE A 245 0.62 -9.14 0.92
C ILE A 245 1.15 -9.71 2.24
N GLU A 246 0.58 -10.81 2.74
CA GLU A 246 1.05 -11.42 4.00
C GLU A 246 2.49 -11.87 3.89
N ALA A 247 2.89 -12.48 2.76
CA ALA A 247 4.26 -12.91 2.56
C ALA A 247 5.24 -11.72 2.55
N PHE A 248 4.80 -10.56 2.05
CA PHE A 248 5.57 -9.32 2.10
C PHE A 248 5.76 -8.83 3.54
N TYR A 249 4.69 -8.83 4.35
CA TYR A 249 4.78 -8.43 5.75
C TYR A 249 5.49 -9.44 6.64
N ASP A 250 5.28 -10.74 6.44
CA ASP A 250 6.01 -11.83 7.10
C ASP A 250 7.53 -11.67 6.85
N HIS A 251 7.92 -11.31 5.62
CA HIS A 251 9.32 -11.08 5.29
C HIS A 251 9.89 -9.86 6.03
N ILE A 252 9.16 -8.74 6.05
CA ILE A 252 9.61 -7.52 6.75
C ILE A 252 9.67 -7.75 8.26
N ASP A 253 8.68 -8.42 8.85
CA ASP A 253 8.68 -8.76 10.27
C ASP A 253 9.86 -9.66 10.64
N ALA A 254 10.18 -10.65 9.80
CA ALA A 254 11.36 -11.49 9.99
C ALA A 254 12.67 -10.67 9.95
N ILE A 255 12.77 -9.64 9.11
CA ILE A 255 13.88 -8.68 9.16
C ILE A 255 13.88 -7.96 10.49
N GLY A 256 12.72 -7.49 10.98
CA GLY A 256 12.60 -6.82 12.27
C GLY A 256 13.06 -7.66 13.47
N TRP A 257 12.77 -8.97 13.45
CA TRP A 257 13.23 -9.91 14.48
C TRP A 257 14.74 -10.14 14.45
N VAL A 258 15.33 -10.30 13.27
CA VAL A 258 16.70 -10.82 13.14
C VAL A 258 17.72 -9.71 12.85
N HIS A 259 17.33 -8.67 12.12
CA HIS A 259 18.16 -7.54 11.65
C HIS A 259 17.44 -6.19 11.78
N PRO A 260 17.06 -5.78 13.01
CA PRO A 260 16.34 -4.53 13.20
C PRO A 260 17.13 -3.34 12.65
N GLY A 261 16.42 -2.38 12.06
CA GLY A 261 17.01 -1.13 11.56
C GLY A 261 17.83 -1.25 10.27
N THR A 262 17.66 -2.34 9.51
CA THR A 262 18.43 -2.57 8.27
C THR A 262 17.64 -2.34 6.98
N LEU A 263 16.31 -2.32 7.04
CA LEU A 263 15.44 -2.09 5.88
C LEU A 263 15.39 -0.60 5.55
N VAL A 264 16.03 -0.19 4.44
CA VAL A 264 16.05 1.23 4.04
C VAL A 264 14.81 1.64 3.26
N GLU A 265 14.17 0.69 2.57
CA GLU A 265 12.90 0.95 1.89
C GLU A 265 12.12 -0.34 1.63
N ALA A 266 10.79 -0.24 1.79
CA ALA A 266 9.83 -1.25 1.36
C ALA A 266 8.93 -0.67 0.27
N GLY A 267 8.70 -1.39 -0.82
CA GLY A 267 7.93 -0.91 -1.97
C GLY A 267 6.87 -1.92 -2.43
N ILE A 268 5.63 -1.47 -2.62
CA ILE A 268 4.55 -2.27 -3.20
C ILE A 268 4.25 -1.74 -4.60
N PHE A 269 4.52 -2.53 -5.64
CA PHE A 269 4.39 -2.17 -7.05
C PHE A 269 3.18 -2.88 -7.64
N GLY A 270 2.08 -2.15 -7.85
CA GLY A 270 0.84 -2.75 -8.29
C GLY A 270 -0.21 -1.76 -8.78
N HIS A 271 -1.34 -2.32 -9.23
CA HIS A 271 -2.56 -1.54 -9.31
C HIS A 271 -3.10 -1.38 -7.89
N GLY A 272 -3.66 -0.22 -7.58
CA GLY A 272 -4.15 0.07 -6.24
C GLY A 272 -5.43 0.88 -6.30
N TRP A 273 -6.36 0.52 -5.44
CA TRP A 273 -7.46 1.41 -5.07
C TRP A 273 -7.09 2.16 -3.80
N VAL A 274 -7.95 3.08 -3.36
CA VAL A 274 -7.85 3.69 -2.03
C VAL A 274 -7.77 2.64 -0.90
N GLN A 275 -8.18 1.40 -1.17
CA GLN A 275 -8.21 0.30 -0.20
C GLN A 275 -6.92 -0.49 -0.06
N GLY A 276 -5.99 -0.35 -1.00
CA GLY A 276 -4.74 -1.10 -0.99
C GLY A 276 -4.37 -1.63 -2.38
N PRO A 277 -3.20 -2.26 -2.48
CA PRO A 277 -2.75 -2.98 -3.66
C PRO A 277 -3.63 -4.18 -4.00
N ILE A 278 -3.80 -4.43 -5.29
CA ILE A 278 -4.43 -5.64 -5.82
C ILE A 278 -3.35 -6.69 -6.08
N VAL A 279 -3.50 -7.88 -5.50
CA VAL A 279 -2.60 -9.03 -5.62
C VAL A 279 -3.31 -10.17 -6.38
N TRP A 280 -2.61 -11.26 -6.70
CA TRP A 280 -3.14 -12.37 -7.50
C TRP A 280 -4.49 -12.93 -6.99
N GLY A 281 -5.37 -13.34 -7.90
CA GLY A 281 -6.60 -14.08 -7.55
C GLY A 281 -7.78 -13.22 -7.08
N THR A 282 -7.62 -11.90 -7.06
CA THR A 282 -8.65 -11.00 -6.55
C THR A 282 -9.33 -10.21 -7.66
N SER A 283 -10.63 -9.97 -7.45
CA SER A 283 -11.41 -9.04 -8.25
C SER A 283 -11.90 -7.96 -7.32
N ASP A 284 -11.91 -6.72 -7.80
CA ASP A 284 -12.48 -5.53 -7.13
C ASP A 284 -13.94 -5.70 -6.68
N PHE A 285 -14.58 -6.82 -7.04
CA PHE A 285 -15.95 -7.19 -6.71
C PHE A 285 -16.10 -8.17 -5.55
N SER A 286 -15.02 -8.62 -4.87
CA SER A 286 -15.24 -9.16 -3.52
C SER A 286 -15.91 -8.02 -2.75
N ARG A 287 -17.11 -8.17 -2.17
CA ARG A 287 -17.88 -7.03 -1.61
C ARG A 287 -17.88 -7.02 -0.06
N GLY A 288 -17.19 -7.95 0.60
CA GLY A 288 -17.13 -8.08 2.06
C GLY A 288 -15.86 -7.50 2.72
N PRO A 289 -15.88 -7.27 4.05
CA PRO A 289 -14.69 -6.91 4.83
C PRO A 289 -13.82 -8.09 5.23
N GLU A 290 -14.34 -9.31 5.18
CA GLU A 290 -13.52 -10.49 5.41
C GLU A 290 -12.66 -10.76 4.18
N ARG A 291 -11.38 -11.10 4.40
CA ARG A 291 -10.62 -11.96 3.48
C ARG A 291 -11.47 -13.19 3.23
N TRP A 292 -12.11 -13.30 2.07
CA TRP A 292 -13.14 -14.30 1.76
C TRP A 292 -12.84 -15.66 2.44
N PRO A 293 -13.51 -16.02 3.56
CA PRO A 293 -13.34 -17.32 4.15
C PRO A 293 -14.29 -18.25 3.41
N GLY A 294 -13.75 -18.93 2.40
CA GLY A 294 -14.25 -20.23 1.95
C GLY A 294 -15.76 -20.36 1.76
N GLY A 295 -16.37 -19.49 0.96
CA GLY A 295 -17.72 -19.71 0.43
C GLY A 295 -17.68 -20.43 -0.91
N GLY A 296 -17.27 -21.71 -0.94
CA GLY A 296 -17.26 -22.54 -2.15
C GLY A 296 -16.05 -22.32 -3.08
N GLY A 297 -14.95 -23.01 -2.79
CA GLY A 297 -13.88 -23.29 -3.77
C GLY A 297 -13.06 -22.11 -4.32
N THR A 298 -13.11 -20.93 -3.71
CA THR A 298 -12.35 -19.74 -4.16
C THR A 298 -11.02 -19.60 -3.40
N PRO A 299 -9.91 -19.20 -4.06
CA PRO A 299 -8.58 -19.02 -3.44
C PRO A 299 -8.55 -18.02 -2.27
N LYS A 300 -7.59 -18.18 -1.36
CA LYS A 300 -7.31 -17.25 -0.24
C LYS A 300 -7.22 -15.80 -0.75
N ASP A 301 -7.84 -14.84 -0.06
CA ASP A 301 -7.66 -13.42 -0.37
C ASP A 301 -6.23 -12.98 0.02
N LEU A 302 -5.44 -12.63 -1.00
CA LEU A 302 -4.03 -12.24 -0.90
C LEU A 302 -3.82 -10.72 -0.92
N ASP A 303 -4.90 -9.95 -1.08
CA ASP A 303 -4.84 -8.48 -1.13
C ASP A 303 -4.50 -7.90 0.24
N ALA A 304 -3.91 -6.71 0.20
CA ALA A 304 -3.91 -5.85 1.37
C ALA A 304 -5.22 -5.11 1.47
N ARG A 305 -5.66 -4.90 2.71
CA ARG A 305 -6.87 -4.16 3.01
C ARG A 305 -6.56 -3.08 4.04
N GLN A 306 -7.40 -2.06 4.09
CA GLN A 306 -7.23 -0.97 5.04
C GLN A 306 -7.30 -1.51 6.49
N ASP A 307 -8.19 -2.46 6.76
CA ASP A 307 -8.41 -3.07 8.08
C ASP A 307 -7.23 -3.91 8.59
N ASP A 308 -6.26 -4.25 7.74
CA ASP A 308 -5.02 -4.89 8.18
C ASP A 308 -4.34 -4.09 9.31
N PHE A 309 -4.48 -2.74 9.29
CA PHE A 309 -3.85 -1.81 10.23
C PHE A 309 -4.69 -1.48 11.50
N LEU A 310 -5.84 -2.14 11.70
CA LEU A 310 -6.71 -1.87 12.84
C LEU A 310 -6.16 -2.37 14.18
N LYS A 311 -6.38 -1.59 15.24
CA LYS A 311 -6.23 -2.07 16.63
C LYS A 311 -7.42 -2.96 17.01
N VAL A 312 -7.19 -4.06 17.74
CA VAL A 312 -8.28 -4.87 18.34
C VAL A 312 -9.19 -3.97 19.17
N GLY A 313 -10.50 -4.11 18.98
CA GLY A 313 -11.52 -3.33 19.69
C GLY A 313 -11.73 -1.92 19.16
N HIS A 314 -11.01 -1.50 18.11
CA HIS A 314 -11.30 -0.27 17.39
C HIS A 314 -12.67 -0.40 16.72
N GLU A 315 -13.58 0.52 17.01
CA GLU A 315 -14.93 0.50 16.45
C GLU A 315 -14.89 0.88 14.96
N THR A 316 -15.38 -0.02 14.11
CA THR A 316 -15.53 0.22 12.67
C THR A 316 -17.01 0.24 12.31
N PRO A 317 -17.37 0.68 11.09
CA PRO A 317 -18.72 0.56 10.56
C PRO A 317 -19.29 -0.87 10.57
N LEU A 318 -18.43 -1.87 10.68
CA LEU A 318 -18.78 -3.30 10.61
C LEU A 318 -18.84 -3.93 12.01
N GLY A 319 -18.73 -3.10 13.05
CA GLY A 319 -18.57 -3.49 14.45
C GLY A 319 -17.13 -3.29 14.94
N PRO A 320 -16.84 -3.59 16.21
CA PRO A 320 -15.47 -3.56 16.69
C PRO A 320 -14.62 -4.51 15.86
N ALA A 321 -13.38 -4.13 15.56
CA ALA A 321 -12.40 -5.01 14.93
C ALA A 321 -12.31 -6.32 15.74
N LYS A 322 -12.89 -7.40 15.20
CA LYS A 322 -12.94 -8.74 15.81
C LYS A 322 -11.89 -9.63 15.15
N GLY A 323 -11.21 -10.44 15.95
CA GLY A 323 -10.14 -11.32 15.48
C GLY A 323 -8.75 -10.74 15.76
N THR A 324 -7.75 -11.63 15.75
CA THR A 324 -6.34 -11.28 15.93
C THR A 324 -5.92 -10.29 14.85
N MET A 325 -5.51 -9.07 15.25
CA MET A 325 -5.11 -8.00 14.32
C MET A 325 -4.13 -8.57 13.29
N LEU A 326 -4.36 -8.34 11.99
CA LEU A 326 -3.40 -8.79 10.97
C LEU A 326 -2.04 -8.12 11.21
N MET A 327 -2.00 -6.83 11.57
CA MET A 327 -0.71 -6.20 11.95
C MET A 327 -0.14 -6.61 13.32
N ASN A 328 -0.91 -7.19 14.24
CA ASN A 328 -0.33 -7.82 15.45
C ASN A 328 0.42 -9.10 15.14
N ARG A 329 0.13 -9.73 13.99
CA ARG A 329 0.93 -10.86 13.51
C ARG A 329 2.37 -10.42 13.23
N TRP A 330 2.60 -9.13 12.98
CA TRP A 330 3.89 -8.56 12.62
C TRP A 330 4.36 -7.48 13.62
N PRO A 331 4.61 -7.85 14.89
CA PRO A 331 4.96 -6.90 15.94
C PRO A 331 6.33 -6.24 15.72
N MET A 332 7.19 -6.82 14.88
CA MET A 332 8.53 -6.33 14.57
C MET A 332 8.64 -5.64 13.22
N LEU A 333 7.53 -5.51 12.47
CA LEU A 333 7.51 -4.86 11.17
C LEU A 333 8.13 -3.46 11.20
N ALA A 334 7.74 -2.61 12.15
CA ALA A 334 8.31 -1.27 12.29
C ALA A 334 9.79 -1.29 12.68
N SER A 335 10.21 -2.27 13.49
CA SER A 335 11.59 -2.45 13.94
C SER A 335 12.55 -2.83 12.80
N ALA A 336 12.05 -3.36 11.68
CA ALA A 336 12.86 -3.66 10.50
C ALA A 336 13.47 -2.41 9.88
N PHE A 337 12.73 -1.30 9.88
CA PHE A 337 13.06 -0.08 9.15
C PHE A 337 14.23 0.68 9.77
N ALA A 338 15.20 1.02 8.93
CA ALA A 338 16.31 1.90 9.28
C ALA A 338 15.82 3.33 9.57
N LYS A 339 16.63 4.12 10.26
CA LYS A 339 16.33 5.55 10.49
C LYS A 339 16.21 6.28 9.15
N GLY A 340 15.08 6.96 8.94
CA GLY A 340 14.81 7.69 7.69
C GLY A 340 14.36 6.79 6.52
N ALA A 341 14.04 5.53 6.79
CA ALA A 341 13.50 4.61 5.80
C ALA A 341 12.05 4.97 5.41
N ALA A 342 11.60 4.37 4.31
CA ALA A 342 10.27 4.64 3.76
C ALA A 342 9.50 3.36 3.37
N LEU A 343 8.18 3.40 3.53
CA LEU A 343 7.26 2.51 2.84
C LEU A 343 6.67 3.27 1.64
N ARG A 344 6.75 2.68 0.45
CA ARG A 344 6.25 3.29 -0.78
C ARG A 344 5.21 2.42 -1.45
N LEU A 345 4.07 3.02 -1.76
CA LEU A 345 2.94 2.39 -2.41
C LEU A 345 2.87 2.89 -3.85
N TRP A 346 3.51 2.12 -4.71
CA TRP A 346 3.69 2.38 -6.12
C TRP A 346 2.47 1.89 -6.91
N GLY A 347 1.55 2.80 -7.16
CA GLY A 347 0.34 2.52 -7.93
C GLY A 347 -0.49 3.79 -8.11
N CYS A 348 -1.70 3.64 -8.63
CA CYS A 348 -2.71 4.69 -8.58
C CYS A 348 -3.43 4.69 -7.22
N VAL A 349 -4.04 5.82 -6.86
CA VAL A 349 -5.06 5.91 -5.82
C VAL A 349 -6.29 6.49 -6.50
N HIS A 350 -6.93 5.66 -7.33
CA HIS A 350 -7.99 6.13 -8.21
C HIS A 350 -9.28 6.40 -7.41
N MET A 351 -9.65 7.67 -7.32
CA MET A 351 -10.83 8.15 -6.60
C MET A 351 -11.52 9.20 -7.46
N ASN A 352 -12.45 8.74 -8.30
CA ASN A 352 -13.06 9.54 -9.36
C ASN A 352 -13.72 10.84 -8.88
N ASN A 353 -14.41 10.81 -7.74
CA ASN A 353 -15.03 12.03 -7.21
C ASN A 353 -14.04 12.95 -6.52
N VAL A 354 -12.98 12.41 -5.87
CA VAL A 354 -11.87 13.26 -5.38
C VAL A 354 -11.19 13.95 -6.55
N LEU A 355 -10.94 13.24 -7.65
CA LEU A 355 -10.40 13.81 -8.88
C LEU A 355 -11.28 14.96 -9.40
N ALA A 356 -12.60 14.78 -9.43
CA ALA A 356 -13.56 15.79 -9.85
C ALA A 356 -13.59 17.01 -8.91
N GLN A 357 -13.59 16.78 -7.59
CA GLN A 357 -13.55 17.82 -6.56
C GLN A 357 -12.27 18.65 -6.69
N CYS A 358 -11.09 18.02 -6.74
CA CYS A 358 -9.82 18.71 -6.86
C CYS A 358 -9.71 19.53 -8.15
N ARG A 359 -10.16 18.98 -9.30
CA ARG A 359 -10.19 19.71 -10.59
C ARG A 359 -11.09 20.95 -10.54
N THR A 360 -12.29 20.79 -10.00
CA THR A 360 -13.26 21.88 -9.92
C THR A 360 -12.78 22.96 -8.94
N ALA A 361 -12.31 22.54 -7.75
CA ALA A 361 -11.74 23.46 -6.76
C ALA A 361 -10.52 24.21 -7.31
N TRP A 362 -9.64 23.54 -8.06
CA TRP A 362 -8.52 24.22 -8.72
C TRP A 362 -8.98 25.32 -9.68
N THR A 363 -10.00 25.03 -10.49
CA THR A 363 -10.58 26.03 -11.42
C THR A 363 -11.14 27.23 -10.66
N LYS A 364 -11.77 27.02 -9.50
CA LYS A 364 -12.33 28.07 -8.65
C LYS A 364 -11.25 28.91 -7.96
N ILE A 365 -10.18 28.27 -7.48
CA ILE A 365 -8.99 28.96 -6.96
C ILE A 365 -8.38 29.86 -8.05
N GLN A 366 -8.21 29.34 -9.26
CA GLN A 366 -7.70 30.12 -10.40
C GLN A 366 -8.60 31.30 -10.76
N ALA A 367 -9.92 31.14 -10.61
CA ALA A 367 -10.91 32.20 -10.79
C ALA A 367 -10.99 33.18 -9.61
N LYS A 368 -10.20 33.00 -8.54
CA LYS A 368 -10.23 33.82 -7.31
C LYS A 368 -11.59 33.85 -6.63
N THR A 369 -12.35 32.77 -6.73
CA THR A 369 -13.61 32.55 -5.99
C THR A 369 -13.35 32.67 -4.48
N ALA A 370 -14.26 33.30 -3.74
CA ALA A 370 -14.14 33.39 -2.28
C ALA A 370 -14.23 31.99 -1.64
N ARG A 371 -13.53 31.75 -0.53
CA ARG A 371 -13.42 30.38 0.04
C ARG A 371 -14.76 29.80 0.49
N ASP A 372 -15.68 30.66 0.91
CA ASP A 372 -17.05 30.36 1.35
C ASP A 372 -18.09 30.38 0.22
N GLU A 373 -17.70 30.76 -1.00
CA GLU A 373 -18.61 30.81 -2.14
C GLU A 373 -18.93 29.39 -2.65
N PHE A 374 -20.22 29.11 -2.84
CA PHE A 374 -20.70 27.82 -3.30
C PHE A 374 -20.50 27.60 -4.79
N PHE A 375 -20.09 26.39 -5.16
CA PHE A 375 -20.04 25.93 -6.54
C PHE A 375 -20.44 24.47 -6.67
N ASP A 376 -20.85 24.10 -7.89
CA ASP A 376 -21.18 22.72 -8.25
C ASP A 376 -19.95 21.98 -8.78
N VAL A 377 -19.78 20.74 -8.33
CA VAL A 377 -18.82 19.75 -8.82
C VAL A 377 -19.61 18.68 -9.58
N ALA A 378 -19.30 18.46 -10.85
CA ALA A 378 -19.87 17.35 -11.60
C ALA A 378 -19.16 16.05 -11.21
N LEU A 379 -19.92 15.08 -10.68
CA LEU A 379 -19.40 13.76 -10.30
C LEU A 379 -19.35 12.84 -11.52
N ILE A 380 -18.49 11.83 -11.49
CA ILE A 380 -18.23 10.97 -12.65
C ILE A 380 -19.44 10.12 -13.03
N ASP A 381 -20.28 9.75 -12.07
CA ASP A 381 -21.45 8.89 -12.27
C ASP A 381 -22.73 9.69 -12.62
N GLY A 382 -22.60 10.94 -13.05
CA GLY A 382 -23.72 11.77 -13.54
C GLY A 382 -24.38 12.68 -12.51
N GLY A 383 -23.91 12.68 -11.25
CA GLY A 383 -24.39 13.55 -10.17
C GLY A 383 -23.72 14.93 -10.11
N ARG A 384 -24.22 15.81 -9.23
CA ARG A 384 -23.58 17.09 -8.88
C ARG A 384 -23.51 17.28 -7.38
N GLU A 385 -22.35 17.67 -6.86
CA GLU A 385 -22.16 18.05 -5.47
C GLU A 385 -21.99 19.56 -5.36
N ARG A 386 -22.76 20.23 -4.50
CA ARG A 386 -22.57 21.66 -4.21
C ARG A 386 -21.74 21.83 -2.94
N THR A 387 -20.64 22.55 -3.05
CA THR A 387 -19.59 22.63 -2.01
C THR A 387 -18.88 24.00 -2.03
N THR A 388 -17.91 24.19 -1.13
CA THR A 388 -17.01 25.35 -1.03
C THR A 388 -15.55 24.91 -1.12
N LEU A 389 -14.59 25.85 -1.22
CA LEU A 389 -13.17 25.52 -1.29
C LEU A 389 -12.67 24.86 0.01
N ASP A 390 -13.05 25.42 1.17
CA ASP A 390 -12.67 24.87 2.48
C ASP A 390 -13.21 23.45 2.67
N LEU A 391 -14.46 23.20 2.29
CA LEU A 391 -15.07 21.88 2.39
C LEU A 391 -14.40 20.85 1.48
N VAL A 392 -13.97 21.22 0.26
CA VAL A 392 -13.22 20.31 -0.60
C VAL A 392 -11.89 19.92 0.05
N LYS A 393 -11.11 20.88 0.56
CA LYS A 393 -9.84 20.60 1.27
C LYS A 393 -10.05 19.61 2.42
N CYS A 394 -11.05 19.89 3.23
CA CYS A 394 -11.48 19.10 4.37
C CYS A 394 -11.91 17.67 4.00
N ASN A 395 -12.81 17.50 3.02
CA ASN A 395 -13.29 16.19 2.56
C ASN A 395 -12.16 15.31 2.03
N VAL A 396 -11.27 15.88 1.23
CA VAL A 396 -10.17 15.15 0.62
C VAL A 396 -9.12 14.75 1.66
N ALA A 397 -8.87 15.60 2.67
CA ALA A 397 -7.99 15.28 3.78
C ALA A 397 -8.54 14.18 4.69
N GLN A 398 -9.86 14.12 4.91
CA GLN A 398 -10.51 13.05 5.69
C GLN A 398 -10.21 11.67 5.12
N ALA A 399 -10.03 11.53 3.81
CA ALA A 399 -9.62 10.26 3.20
C ALA A 399 -8.26 9.76 3.71
N ILE A 400 -7.40 10.64 4.24
CA ILE A 400 -6.07 10.27 4.76
C ILE A 400 -6.12 10.02 6.27
N VAL A 401 -6.83 10.88 7.00
CA VAL A 401 -6.82 10.89 8.49
C VAL A 401 -7.92 10.06 9.12
N SER A 402 -8.91 9.58 8.35
CA SER A 402 -10.00 8.78 8.90
C SER A 402 -9.45 7.58 9.69
N GLU A 403 -10.06 7.28 10.83
CA GLU A 403 -9.85 6.01 11.54
C GLU A 403 -11.02 5.04 11.29
N VAL A 404 -11.95 5.42 10.43
CA VAL A 404 -13.13 4.63 10.07
C VAL A 404 -12.81 3.86 8.79
N PHE A 405 -12.74 2.54 8.91
CA PHE A 405 -12.37 1.62 7.85
C PHE A 405 -13.64 1.12 7.13
N GLY A 406 -13.74 1.32 5.82
CA GLY A 406 -14.93 0.94 5.07
C GLY A 406 -14.71 0.93 3.56
N ARG A 407 -15.49 0.13 2.85
CA ARG A 407 -15.58 0.21 1.38
C ARG A 407 -16.25 1.54 0.98
N PRO A 408 -16.02 2.08 -0.24
CA PRO A 408 -16.88 3.11 -0.80
C PRO A 408 -18.30 2.58 -0.73
N LEU A 409 -19.07 3.15 0.19
CA LEU A 409 -20.44 2.71 0.49
C LEU A 409 -21.39 3.02 -0.67
N GLU A 410 -20.92 3.85 -1.60
CA GLU A 410 -21.55 4.29 -2.83
C GLU A 410 -20.45 4.41 -3.88
N HIS A 411 -20.77 4.11 -5.15
CA HIS A 411 -19.86 4.41 -6.25
C HIS A 411 -19.48 5.91 -6.18
N GLY A 412 -18.22 6.17 -5.81
CA GLY A 412 -17.67 7.52 -5.76
C GLY A 412 -17.75 8.28 -4.43
N ASP A 413 -18.36 7.80 -3.34
CA ASP A 413 -18.18 8.47 -2.03
C ASP A 413 -16.99 7.90 -1.27
N CYS A 414 -16.06 8.76 -0.89
CA CYS A 414 -14.83 8.39 -0.20
C CYS A 414 -14.66 9.08 1.17
N ARG A 415 -15.66 9.82 1.63
CA ARG A 415 -15.60 10.56 2.89
C ARG A 415 -15.80 9.61 4.07
N GLY A 416 -14.97 9.77 5.09
CA GLY A 416 -14.97 8.86 6.25
C GLY A 416 -14.31 7.51 5.98
N ILE A 417 -13.71 7.28 4.80
CA ILE A 417 -12.95 6.06 4.50
C ILE A 417 -11.47 6.36 4.61
N VAL A 418 -10.76 5.56 5.39
CA VAL A 418 -9.30 5.68 5.53
C VAL A 418 -8.57 5.10 4.32
N ALA A 419 -7.77 5.89 3.64
CA ALA A 419 -6.90 5.38 2.60
C ALA A 419 -5.87 4.42 3.19
N TYR A 420 -5.57 3.34 2.48
CA TYR A 420 -4.58 2.35 2.90
C TYR A 420 -3.23 2.99 3.28
N ALA A 421 -2.79 3.98 2.49
CA ALA A 421 -1.58 4.75 2.76
C ALA A 421 -1.68 5.61 4.04
N GLY A 422 -2.88 6.11 4.36
CA GLY A 422 -3.17 6.82 5.61
C GLY A 422 -3.13 5.89 6.82
N ALA A 423 -3.78 4.73 6.73
CA ALA A 423 -3.75 3.69 7.75
C ALA A 423 -2.32 3.19 8.02
N ALA A 424 -1.55 2.92 6.97
CA ALA A 424 -0.14 2.55 7.08
C ALA A 424 0.69 3.64 7.77
N ALA A 425 0.45 4.92 7.45
CA ALA A 425 1.15 6.04 8.08
C ALA A 425 0.80 6.21 9.56
N GLN A 426 -0.47 6.00 9.93
CA GLN A 426 -0.92 6.03 11.33
C GLN A 426 -0.29 4.88 12.12
N PHE A 427 -0.24 3.67 11.54
CA PHE A 427 0.32 2.47 12.19
C PHE A 427 1.85 2.57 12.37
N LEU A 428 2.58 2.90 11.31
CA LEU A 428 4.05 2.98 11.34
C LEU A 428 4.56 4.21 12.11
N GLY A 429 3.69 5.18 12.37
CA GLY A 429 3.97 6.37 13.16
C GLY A 429 4.97 7.32 12.48
N LYS A 430 5.55 8.21 13.28
CA LYS A 430 6.41 9.31 12.80
C LYS A 430 7.83 8.87 12.41
N SER A 431 8.24 7.64 12.72
CA SER A 431 9.60 7.14 12.48
C SER A 431 9.84 6.62 11.06
N ILE A 432 8.77 6.24 10.36
CA ILE A 432 8.84 5.67 9.00
C ILE A 432 7.97 6.53 8.08
N THR A 433 8.54 6.93 6.95
CA THR A 433 7.81 7.79 6.02
C THR A 433 6.99 6.94 5.06
N VAL A 434 5.68 7.22 4.95
CA VAL A 434 4.81 6.53 4.00
C VAL A 434 4.55 7.42 2.79
N PHE A 435 4.92 6.94 1.60
CA PHE A 435 4.67 7.62 0.34
C PHE A 435 3.65 6.85 -0.51
N ALA A 436 2.65 7.54 -1.03
CA ALA A 436 1.66 6.99 -1.97
C ALA A 436 1.20 8.08 -2.94
N ALA A 437 0.54 7.71 -4.05
CA ALA A 437 -0.05 8.70 -4.94
C ALA A 437 -1.16 9.45 -4.18
N ALA A 438 -1.31 10.75 -4.39
CA ALA A 438 -2.36 11.50 -3.70
C ALA A 438 -3.76 10.95 -4.05
N PRO A 439 -4.74 11.03 -3.14
CA PRO A 439 -6.13 10.67 -3.43
C PRO A 439 -6.64 11.29 -4.73
N GLY A 440 -7.24 10.47 -5.59
CA GLY A 440 -7.76 10.90 -6.89
C GLY A 440 -6.74 10.87 -8.03
N MET A 441 -5.48 10.48 -7.78
CA MET A 441 -4.44 10.44 -8.79
C MET A 441 -4.32 9.06 -9.44
N GLY A 442 -4.24 9.05 -10.78
CA GLY A 442 -3.82 7.86 -11.53
C GLY A 442 -2.35 7.48 -11.25
N SER A 443 -1.90 6.39 -11.86
CA SER A 443 -0.50 5.97 -11.75
C SER A 443 0.41 7.10 -12.22
N LEU A 444 1.38 7.49 -11.39
CA LEU A 444 2.38 8.49 -11.74
C LEU A 444 3.51 7.89 -12.60
N TYR A 445 3.40 6.61 -12.95
CA TYR A 445 4.35 5.94 -13.83
C TYR A 445 4.00 6.09 -15.30
N GLY A 446 4.99 6.52 -16.07
CA GLY A 446 4.91 6.78 -17.49
C GLY A 446 5.67 5.78 -18.34
N ASN A 447 5.42 5.89 -19.64
CA ASN A 447 5.82 4.90 -20.63
C ASN A 447 7.34 4.75 -20.71
N LYS A 448 7.76 3.50 -20.97
CA LYS A 448 9.14 3.03 -21.06
C LYS A 448 9.90 3.78 -22.17
N SER A 449 10.99 4.49 -21.85
CA SER A 449 12.00 4.84 -22.85
C SER A 449 13.35 4.25 -22.40
N GLY A 450 13.69 3.08 -22.95
CA GLY A 450 14.81 2.25 -22.50
C GLY A 450 14.46 1.38 -21.29
N ASP A 451 15.45 0.86 -20.57
CA ASP A 451 15.24 0.05 -19.34
C ASP A 451 15.00 0.90 -18.08
N TYR A 452 14.56 2.15 -18.28
CA TYR A 452 14.17 3.08 -17.24
C TYR A 452 12.68 3.35 -17.35
N ILE A 453 11.99 3.22 -16.22
CA ILE A 453 10.60 3.62 -16.11
C ILE A 453 10.60 5.12 -15.79
N HIS A 454 10.05 5.90 -16.72
CA HIS A 454 9.87 7.33 -16.52
C HIS A 454 8.61 7.57 -15.71
N LEU A 455 8.57 8.70 -15.01
CA LEU A 455 7.32 9.20 -14.46
C LEU A 455 6.50 9.80 -15.60
N VAL A 456 5.18 9.61 -15.61
CA VAL A 456 4.35 10.54 -16.39
C VAL A 456 4.56 11.88 -15.69
N GLY A 457 5.22 12.80 -16.39
CA GLY A 457 5.36 14.17 -15.88
C GLY A 457 3.99 14.72 -15.50
N ALA A 458 3.96 15.79 -14.71
CA ALA A 458 2.73 16.46 -14.27
C ALA A 458 1.82 17.00 -15.40
N GLY A 459 2.04 16.62 -16.67
CA GLY A 459 1.15 16.86 -17.81
C GLY A 459 0.20 15.69 -18.04
N GLY A 460 -1.09 16.01 -18.20
CA GLY A 460 -2.17 15.04 -18.44
C GLY A 460 -3.36 15.24 -17.48
N GLU A 461 -4.23 14.24 -17.40
CA GLU A 461 -5.44 14.20 -16.57
C GLU A 461 -5.21 14.49 -15.07
N ASN A 462 -3.98 14.28 -14.59
CA ASN A 462 -3.57 14.44 -13.19
C ASN A 462 -3.04 15.85 -12.85
N SER A 463 -2.90 16.75 -13.82
CA SER A 463 -2.28 18.08 -13.64
C SER A 463 -3.05 18.99 -12.66
N GLY A 464 -4.36 19.18 -12.87
CA GLY A 464 -5.21 20.00 -12.01
C GLY A 464 -5.24 19.54 -10.54
N PRO A 465 -5.55 18.26 -10.26
CA PRO A 465 -5.51 17.72 -8.90
C PRO A 465 -4.14 17.89 -8.23
N PHE A 466 -3.06 17.65 -8.95
CA PHE A 466 -1.71 17.82 -8.40
C PHE A 466 -1.40 19.26 -8.01
N GLN A 467 -1.80 20.23 -8.84
CA GLN A 467 -1.63 21.66 -8.51
C GLN A 467 -2.50 22.08 -7.32
N TRP A 468 -3.72 21.56 -7.25
CA TRP A 468 -4.60 21.76 -6.10
C TRP A 468 -3.95 21.26 -4.80
N TRP A 469 -3.42 20.03 -4.79
CA TRP A 469 -2.73 19.46 -3.64
C TRP A 469 -1.55 20.32 -3.17
N LYS A 470 -0.70 20.76 -4.11
CA LYS A 470 0.42 21.66 -3.79
C LYS A 470 -0.02 23.01 -3.24
N HIS A 471 -1.17 23.53 -3.69
CA HIS A 471 -1.67 24.83 -3.25
C HIS A 471 -2.32 24.76 -1.86
N GLU A 472 -3.23 23.80 -1.65
CA GLU A 472 -4.02 23.70 -0.42
C GLU A 472 -3.26 23.06 0.73
N PHE A 473 -2.19 22.30 0.45
CA PHE A 473 -1.31 21.69 1.44
C PHE A 473 0.14 22.13 1.19
N PRO A 474 0.54 23.35 1.59
CA PRO A 474 1.89 23.83 1.36
C PRO A 474 2.98 23.03 2.10
N GLU A 475 2.62 22.33 3.18
CA GLU A 475 3.45 21.37 3.92
C GLU A 475 3.64 20.01 3.21
N LEU A 476 3.00 19.84 2.06
CA LEU A 476 3.05 18.64 1.24
C LEU A 476 4.48 18.37 0.78
N GLU A 477 5.11 17.39 1.41
CA GLU A 477 6.36 16.83 0.92
C GLU A 477 6.05 15.78 -0.15
N LEU A 478 6.72 15.94 -1.28
CA LEU A 478 6.73 14.97 -2.35
C LEU A 478 8.08 14.29 -2.38
N ASP A 479 8.09 13.00 -2.70
CA ASP A 479 9.34 12.33 -3.06
C ASP A 479 9.86 12.78 -4.44
N ASP A 480 11.00 12.21 -4.84
CA ASP A 480 11.61 12.40 -6.17
C ASP A 480 10.71 11.95 -7.34
N ARG A 481 9.54 11.37 -7.05
CA ARG A 481 8.59 10.81 -8.00
C ARG A 481 7.18 11.36 -7.85
N ASN A 482 7.02 12.47 -7.12
CA ASN A 482 5.75 13.16 -6.87
C ASN A 482 4.73 12.33 -6.08
N TYR A 483 5.17 11.32 -5.35
CA TYR A 483 4.35 10.62 -4.36
C TYR A 483 4.27 11.47 -3.08
N LEU A 484 3.07 11.53 -2.52
CA LEU A 484 2.73 12.31 -1.34
C LEU A 484 3.28 11.63 -0.08
N ASN A 485 3.91 12.39 0.82
CA ASN A 485 4.23 11.95 2.17
C ASN A 485 2.98 11.94 3.06
N TYR A 486 2.36 10.78 3.25
CA TYR A 486 1.19 10.60 4.10
C TYR A 486 1.52 10.84 5.58
N THR A 487 2.72 10.47 6.05
CA THR A 487 3.16 10.70 7.44
C THR A 487 3.17 12.18 7.81
N LYS A 488 3.57 13.07 6.89
CA LYS A 488 3.49 14.53 7.10
C LYS A 488 2.06 15.06 6.97
N MET A 489 1.27 14.51 6.05
CA MET A 489 -0.13 14.90 5.87
C MET A 489 -0.98 14.64 7.12
N LEU A 490 -0.64 13.64 7.93
CA LEU A 490 -1.23 13.43 9.26
C LEU A 490 -0.96 14.59 10.24
N THR A 491 -0.25 15.66 9.84
CA THR A 491 -0.02 16.87 10.64
C THR A 491 -0.51 18.15 9.93
N ALA A 492 -1.17 18.00 8.78
CA ALA A 492 -1.66 19.10 7.95
C ALA A 492 -2.80 19.89 8.61
N LYS A 493 -2.72 21.22 8.64
CA LYS A 493 -3.79 22.06 9.22
C LYS A 493 -4.98 22.14 8.27
N LEU A 494 -6.11 21.63 8.73
CA LEU A 494 -7.39 21.77 8.05
C LEU A 494 -8.14 23.01 8.55
N PRO A 495 -8.76 23.79 7.65
CA PRO A 495 -9.61 24.89 8.06
C PRO A 495 -10.81 24.34 8.84
N ASP A 496 -11.28 25.06 9.86
CA ASP A 496 -12.66 24.88 10.31
C ASP A 496 -13.53 25.52 9.23
N PRO A 497 -14.27 24.74 8.41
CA PRO A 497 -15.12 25.32 7.40
C PRO A 497 -16.25 26.17 8.03
N GLY A 498 -16.44 26.07 9.35
CA GLY A 498 -17.49 26.71 10.12
C GLY A 498 -18.84 26.08 9.81
N TRP A 499 -19.73 25.99 10.79
CA TRP A 499 -21.15 25.62 10.58
C TRP A 499 -21.90 26.57 9.64
N GLN A 500 -21.27 27.68 9.25
CA GLN A 500 -21.80 28.71 8.37
C GLN A 500 -21.59 28.43 6.88
N THR A 501 -20.73 27.47 6.52
CA THR A 501 -20.59 27.05 5.13
C THR A 501 -21.58 25.90 4.83
N GLN A 502 -22.66 26.25 4.13
CA GLN A 502 -23.75 25.36 3.72
C GLN A 502 -23.26 24.07 3.01
N ARG A 503 -23.13 22.94 3.70
CA ARG A 503 -23.04 21.65 2.98
C ARG A 503 -24.43 21.29 2.46
N HIS A 504 -24.63 21.34 1.14
CA HIS A 504 -25.69 20.56 0.49
C HIS A 504 -25.07 19.78 -0.67
N ALA A 505 -24.70 18.52 -0.44
CA ALA A 505 -24.61 17.62 -1.57
C ALA A 505 -26.04 17.21 -1.91
N LEU A 506 -26.51 17.50 -3.13
CA LEU A 506 -27.71 16.89 -3.71
C LEU A 506 -27.20 15.75 -4.58
N ILE A 507 -26.92 14.61 -3.96
CA ILE A 507 -26.35 13.48 -4.69
C ILE A 507 -27.49 12.82 -5.46
N PHE A 508 -27.31 12.70 -6.77
CA PHE A 508 -28.09 11.81 -7.60
C PHE A 508 -27.48 10.43 -7.41
N ASP A 509 -28.13 9.57 -6.63
CA ASP A 509 -27.74 8.16 -6.58
C ASP A 509 -28.56 7.41 -7.62
N ASP A 510 -27.86 6.78 -8.56
CA ASP A 510 -28.44 5.98 -9.64
C ASP A 510 -28.40 4.47 -9.31
N ASP A 511 -27.86 4.01 -8.17
CA ASP A 511 -27.60 2.56 -8.00
C ASP A 511 -27.56 2.02 -6.55
N THR A 512 -28.41 2.49 -5.63
CA THR A 512 -28.70 1.69 -4.42
C THR A 512 -29.61 0.51 -4.74
N GLU A 513 -29.13 -0.72 -4.49
CA GLU A 513 -29.87 -2.00 -4.46
C GLU A 513 -31.00 -2.04 -3.37
N LEU A 514 -31.69 -0.92 -3.11
CA LEU A 514 -32.89 -0.81 -2.25
C LEU A 514 -34.19 -1.23 -2.98
N GLY A 515 -34.05 -2.02 -4.06
CA GLY A 515 -35.13 -2.37 -4.96
C GLY A 515 -35.15 -1.46 -6.18
N SER A 516 -35.19 -2.09 -7.35
CA SER A 516 -35.10 -1.51 -8.69
C SER A 516 -35.92 -0.22 -8.91
N VAL A 517 -35.36 0.99 -8.74
CA VAL A 517 -35.96 2.23 -9.28
C VAL A 517 -34.94 3.38 -9.40
N SER A 518 -35.05 4.12 -10.50
CA SER A 518 -34.61 5.49 -10.84
C SER A 518 -33.91 6.40 -9.82
N SER A 519 -32.91 7.16 -10.30
CA SER A 519 -32.30 8.39 -9.76
C SER A 519 -33.02 9.05 -8.57
N PHE A 520 -32.37 9.06 -7.40
CA PHE A 520 -32.86 9.71 -6.17
C PHE A 520 -32.03 10.94 -5.84
N ALA A 521 -32.64 11.94 -5.18
CA ALA A 521 -31.92 13.09 -4.65
C ALA A 521 -31.71 12.91 -3.14
N VAL A 522 -30.45 12.88 -2.70
CA VAL A 522 -30.05 12.75 -1.30
C VAL A 522 -29.48 14.07 -0.81
N LEU A 523 -29.93 14.56 0.35
CA LEU A 523 -29.29 15.68 1.04
C LEU A 523 -28.28 15.12 2.06
N ARG A 524 -27.02 15.51 1.94
CA ARG A 524 -25.97 15.14 2.92
C ARG A 524 -25.53 16.36 3.73
N LEU A 525 -25.64 16.28 5.06
CA LEU A 525 -25.28 17.33 6.03
C LEU A 525 -23.81 17.27 6.46
N PRO A 526 -23.21 18.32 7.06
CA PRO A 526 -21.79 18.37 7.45
C PRO A 526 -21.33 17.19 8.31
N SER A 527 -22.19 16.70 9.18
CA SER A 527 -22.00 15.50 10.02
C SER A 527 -21.82 14.20 9.26
N GLY A 528 -22.22 14.15 7.98
CA GLY A 528 -22.38 12.89 7.24
C GLY A 528 -23.77 12.29 7.33
N LEU A 529 -24.72 12.91 8.07
CA LEU A 529 -26.13 12.51 8.02
C LEU A 529 -26.67 12.66 6.60
N GLU A 530 -27.25 11.57 6.10
CA GLU A 530 -27.93 11.54 4.82
C GLU A 530 -29.43 11.64 5.01
N VAL A 531 -30.10 12.34 4.12
CA VAL A 531 -31.54 12.54 4.17
C VAL A 531 -32.08 12.08 2.83
N PHE A 532 -32.79 10.97 2.90
CA PHE A 532 -33.23 10.19 1.76
C PHE A 532 -34.76 10.18 1.70
N ARG A 533 -35.32 10.21 0.50
CA ARG A 533 -36.77 10.04 0.28
C ARG A 533 -36.99 8.87 -0.69
N PRO A 534 -37.54 7.73 -0.24
CA PRO A 534 -37.83 6.62 -1.12
C PRO A 534 -38.98 6.96 -2.08
N GLY A 535 -38.84 6.67 -3.38
CA GLY A 535 -39.90 6.83 -4.39
C GLY A 535 -39.48 7.60 -5.64
N SER A 536 -40.18 7.34 -6.75
CA SER A 536 -39.85 7.74 -8.14
C SER A 536 -39.34 9.18 -8.34
N ARG A 537 -38.24 9.31 -9.10
CA ARG A 537 -37.64 10.54 -9.67
C ARG A 537 -37.99 11.81 -8.89
N ILE A 538 -37.20 12.11 -7.87
CA ILE A 538 -37.28 13.38 -7.16
C ILE A 538 -36.76 14.49 -8.10
N PRO A 539 -37.56 15.52 -8.46
CA PRO A 539 -37.02 16.66 -9.17
C PRO A 539 -35.98 17.36 -8.29
N ALA A 540 -34.85 17.79 -8.88
CA ALA A 540 -33.75 18.49 -8.18
C ALA A 540 -34.19 19.72 -7.36
N LYS A 541 -35.44 20.21 -7.56
CA LYS A 541 -36.06 21.33 -6.84
C LYS A 541 -36.69 20.96 -5.49
N THR A 542 -36.51 19.74 -4.99
CA THR A 542 -37.16 19.27 -3.75
C THR A 542 -36.45 19.74 -2.47
N PHE A 543 -35.15 19.98 -2.55
CA PHE A 543 -34.35 20.53 -1.45
C PHE A 543 -34.14 22.03 -1.67
N GLU A 544 -34.53 22.83 -0.68
CA GLU A 544 -34.28 24.27 -0.73
C GLU A 544 -32.84 24.60 -0.29
N ARG A 545 -32.37 25.78 -0.68
CA ARG A 545 -31.12 26.33 -0.14
C ARG A 545 -31.26 26.53 1.37
N ALA A 546 -30.22 26.18 2.13
CA ALA A 546 -30.20 26.48 3.55
C ALA A 546 -30.35 27.97 3.78
N VAL A 547 -31.04 28.29 4.87
CA VAL A 547 -31.22 29.65 5.35
C VAL A 547 -30.70 29.75 6.76
N ALA A 548 -30.04 30.86 7.09
CA ALA A 548 -29.69 31.16 8.47
C ALA A 548 -30.97 31.17 9.31
N HIS A 549 -30.93 30.50 10.45
CA HIS A 549 -32.10 30.30 11.27
C HIS A 549 -31.73 30.32 12.76
N GLN A 550 -32.68 30.73 13.58
CA GLN A 550 -32.58 30.65 15.02
C GLN A 550 -33.75 29.84 15.55
N HIS A 551 -33.44 28.79 16.30
CA HIS A 551 -34.43 27.89 16.86
C HIS A 551 -34.05 27.59 18.32
N ALA A 552 -35.00 27.75 19.24
CA ALA A 552 -34.81 27.50 20.67
C ALA A 552 -33.52 28.14 21.27
N GLY A 553 -33.22 29.39 20.87
CA GLY A 553 -32.05 30.14 21.35
C GLY A 553 -30.72 29.75 20.68
N ARG A 554 -30.73 28.83 19.71
CA ARG A 554 -29.52 28.39 18.98
C ARG A 554 -29.53 28.92 17.56
N SER A 555 -28.37 29.36 17.10
CA SER A 555 -28.18 29.84 15.73
C SER A 555 -27.59 28.73 14.84
N GLY A 556 -27.91 28.76 13.55
CA GLY A 556 -27.48 27.72 12.62
C GLY A 556 -28.16 27.84 11.26
N HIS A 557 -28.32 26.71 10.59
CA HIS A 557 -28.86 26.61 9.23
C HIS A 557 -30.04 25.65 9.15
N LEU A 558 -31.11 26.10 8.50
CA LEU A 558 -32.30 25.32 8.25
C LEU A 558 -32.34 24.79 6.82
N TYR A 559 -32.43 23.48 6.68
CA TYR A 559 -32.45 22.71 5.44
C TYR A 559 -33.86 22.20 5.15
N VAL A 560 -34.59 22.84 4.25
CA VAL A 560 -36.00 22.50 4.00
C VAL A 560 -36.14 21.48 2.86
N VAL A 561 -36.90 20.42 3.12
CA VAL A 561 -37.35 19.42 2.15
C VAL A 561 -38.86 19.55 2.00
N ARG A 562 -39.31 19.89 0.79
CA ARG A 562 -40.73 20.15 0.54
C ARG A 562 -41.52 18.86 0.35
N ARG A 563 -42.79 18.88 0.76
CA ARG A 563 -43.77 17.78 0.59
C ARG A 563 -43.25 16.46 1.15
N SER A 564 -42.74 16.52 2.37
CA SER A 564 -42.10 15.38 3.02
C SER A 564 -42.37 15.38 4.52
N SER A 565 -42.39 14.18 5.09
CA SER A 565 -42.46 13.96 6.52
C SER A 565 -41.36 12.98 6.95
N PRO A 566 -40.73 13.18 8.13
CA PRO A 566 -39.79 12.21 8.69
C PRO A 566 -40.49 10.85 8.86
N SER A 567 -39.88 9.78 8.36
CA SER A 567 -40.44 8.43 8.42
C SER A 567 -39.66 7.54 9.38
N ALA A 568 -38.33 7.52 9.28
CA ALA A 568 -37.46 6.73 10.14
C ALA A 568 -36.05 7.34 10.15
N LEU A 569 -35.35 7.23 11.28
CA LEU A 569 -33.90 7.40 11.31
C LEU A 569 -33.26 6.02 11.30
N LEU A 570 -32.32 5.80 10.40
CA LEU A 570 -31.57 4.56 10.30
C LEU A 570 -30.17 4.80 10.85
N ASP A 571 -29.76 4.06 11.88
CA ASP A 571 -28.35 4.02 12.26
C ASP A 571 -27.64 3.06 11.29
N ARG A 572 -26.89 3.64 10.33
CA ARG A 572 -26.11 2.92 9.29
C ARG A 572 -24.65 3.35 9.42
N PRO A 573 -23.78 2.58 10.09
CA PRO A 573 -22.40 2.97 10.26
C PRO A 573 -21.69 3.22 8.90
N PRO A 574 -20.85 4.26 8.78
CA PRO A 574 -20.37 5.16 9.83
C PRO A 574 -21.32 6.29 10.24
N GLY A 575 -22.50 6.41 9.64
CA GLY A 575 -23.39 7.55 9.83
C GLY A 575 -24.83 7.19 10.18
N LYS A 576 -25.73 8.08 9.80
CA LYS A 576 -27.17 7.91 9.94
C LYS A 576 -27.86 8.29 8.64
N ILE A 577 -29.02 7.69 8.37
CA ILE A 577 -29.88 8.04 7.25
C ILE A 577 -31.25 8.43 7.78
N LEU A 578 -31.69 9.67 7.57
CA LEU A 578 -33.08 10.07 7.77
C LEU A 578 -33.89 9.70 6.53
N LEU A 579 -34.78 8.74 6.65
CA LEU A 579 -35.80 8.44 5.64
C LEU A 579 -36.97 9.41 5.76
N LEU A 580 -37.37 9.97 4.64
CA LEU A 580 -38.52 10.84 4.48
C LEU A 580 -39.58 10.14 3.65
N ALA A 581 -40.84 10.18 4.09
CA ALA A 581 -41.99 9.80 3.28
C ALA A 581 -42.50 10.99 2.49
N GLU A 582 -43.18 10.74 1.37
CA GLU A 582 -43.99 11.77 0.71
C GLU A 582 -45.11 12.22 1.64
N SER A 583 -45.27 13.54 1.76
CA SER A 583 -46.36 14.14 2.53
C SER A 583 -47.14 15.14 1.68
N SER A 584 -48.46 15.02 1.68
CA SER A 584 -49.35 16.03 1.11
C SER A 584 -49.48 17.27 2.00
N ASP A 585 -49.18 17.13 3.29
CA ASP A 585 -49.62 18.05 4.33
C ASP A 585 -48.47 18.78 5.01
N HIS A 586 -47.25 18.21 4.95
CA HIS A 586 -46.09 18.72 5.69
C HIS A 586 -44.88 18.96 4.79
N ASP A 587 -44.03 19.87 5.25
CA ASP A 587 -42.63 19.98 4.86
C ASP A 587 -41.75 19.57 6.05
N THR A 588 -40.60 18.96 5.75
CA THR A 588 -39.58 18.63 6.74
C THR A 588 -38.45 19.63 6.66
N ALA A 589 -37.86 19.99 7.80
CA ALA A 589 -36.61 20.72 7.82
C ALA A 589 -35.59 20.11 8.79
N LEU A 590 -34.31 20.28 8.50
CA LEU A 590 -33.23 19.96 9.43
C LEU A 590 -32.54 21.25 9.86
N MET A 591 -32.48 21.50 11.14
CA MET A 591 -31.75 22.62 11.74
C MET A 591 -30.40 22.10 12.22
N VAL A 592 -29.31 22.56 11.62
CA VAL A 592 -27.94 22.28 12.07
C VAL A 592 -27.44 23.50 12.82
N ASP A 593 -27.26 23.38 14.13
CA ASP A 593 -26.80 24.49 14.98
C ASP A 593 -25.26 24.62 15.05
N THR A 594 -24.79 25.74 15.58
CA THR A 594 -23.35 26.03 15.77
C THR A 594 -22.64 25.11 16.75
N GLU A 595 -23.38 24.30 17.53
CA GLU A 595 -22.82 23.29 18.44
C GLU A 595 -22.84 21.89 17.82
N GLY A 596 -23.19 21.79 16.53
CA GLY A 596 -23.22 20.55 15.77
C GLY A 596 -24.37 19.62 16.04
N ARG A 597 -25.48 20.16 16.56
CA ARG A 597 -26.71 19.39 16.71
C ARG A 597 -27.56 19.51 15.46
N THR A 598 -27.98 18.37 14.93
CA THR A 598 -28.98 18.31 13.88
C THR A 598 -30.35 18.02 14.49
N THR A 599 -31.28 18.95 14.34
CA THR A 599 -32.67 18.82 14.82
C THR A 599 -33.62 18.71 13.63
N VAL A 600 -34.46 17.68 13.59
CA VAL A 600 -35.53 17.58 12.61
C VAL A 600 -36.76 18.35 13.08
N LEU A 601 -37.32 19.13 12.18
CA LEU A 601 -38.49 19.99 12.40
C LEU A 601 -39.52 19.71 11.30
N VAL A 602 -40.79 19.90 11.60
CA VAL A 602 -41.90 19.78 10.64
C VAL A 602 -42.77 21.03 10.69
N ALA A 603 -43.32 21.39 9.53
CA ALA A 603 -44.29 22.48 9.41
C ALA A 603 -45.34 22.13 8.35
N PRO A 604 -46.53 22.77 8.36
CA PRO A 604 -47.49 22.63 7.27
C PRO A 604 -46.86 22.95 5.92
N LYS A 605 -47.28 22.27 4.87
CA LYS A 605 -46.78 22.45 3.51
C LYS A 605 -46.78 23.91 3.06
N GLY A 606 -45.68 24.36 2.46
CA GLY A 606 -45.48 25.72 1.96
C GLY A 606 -45.08 26.73 3.03
N SER A 607 -44.79 26.27 4.25
CA SER A 607 -44.40 27.12 5.36
C SER A 607 -43.11 27.90 5.10
N LYS A 608 -43.04 29.14 5.61
CA LYS A 608 -41.81 29.93 5.63
C LYS A 608 -40.85 29.37 6.70
N PRO A 609 -39.52 29.61 6.60
CA PRO A 609 -38.53 29.13 7.57
C PRO A 609 -38.89 29.36 9.05
N ALA A 610 -39.51 30.51 9.37
CA ALA A 610 -39.91 30.84 10.75
C ALA A 610 -41.01 29.94 11.34
N ALA A 611 -41.74 29.19 10.53
CA ALA A 611 -42.82 28.31 10.98
C ALA A 611 -42.33 26.88 11.31
N PHE A 612 -41.06 26.58 11.08
CA PHE A 612 -40.45 25.32 11.52
C PHE A 612 -40.07 25.45 13.01
N THR A 613 -41.04 25.17 13.88
CA THR A 613 -40.85 25.30 15.34
C THR A 613 -41.08 24.01 16.10
N SER A 614 -41.61 22.98 15.44
CA SER A 614 -42.06 21.77 16.12
C SER A 614 -41.25 20.55 15.65
N PRO A 615 -40.67 19.77 16.58
CA PRO A 615 -40.13 18.46 16.23
C PRO A 615 -41.29 17.52 15.81
N PRO A 616 -41.01 16.45 15.03
CA PRO A 616 -42.01 15.42 14.77
C PRO A 616 -42.44 14.75 16.07
N ALA A 617 -43.70 14.31 16.14
CA ALA A 617 -44.29 13.73 17.35
C ALA A 617 -43.53 12.47 17.83
N THR A 618 -43.14 11.61 16.90
CA THR A 618 -42.23 10.47 17.10
C THR A 618 -41.45 10.22 15.81
N LEU A 619 -40.21 9.76 15.95
CA LEU A 619 -39.39 9.30 14.83
C LEU A 619 -38.76 7.96 15.23
N PRO A 620 -39.16 6.84 14.60
CA PRO A 620 -38.59 5.55 14.93
C PRO A 620 -37.13 5.49 14.48
N LEU A 621 -36.26 5.13 15.42
CA LEU A 621 -34.88 4.77 15.12
C LEU A 621 -34.80 3.27 14.78
N GLU A 622 -34.36 2.92 13.59
CA GLU A 622 -34.04 1.53 13.21
C GLU A 622 -32.52 1.36 13.17
N LYS A 623 -32.00 0.29 13.77
CA LYS A 623 -30.58 -0.04 13.64
C LYS A 623 -30.40 -0.91 12.40
N ILE A 624 -29.63 -0.45 11.43
CA ILE A 624 -29.28 -1.27 10.28
C ILE A 624 -27.91 -1.88 10.54
N GLU A 625 -27.89 -3.21 10.62
CA GLU A 625 -26.64 -3.94 10.75
C GLU A 625 -26.21 -4.40 9.36
N TYR A 626 -24.95 -4.13 9.04
CA TYR A 626 -24.31 -4.75 7.90
C TYR A 626 -24.10 -6.22 8.23
N VAL A 627 -24.80 -7.11 7.53
CA VAL A 627 -24.62 -8.55 7.69
C VAL A 627 -23.78 -9.06 6.53
N TRP A 628 -22.89 -9.99 6.85
CA TRP A 628 -22.01 -10.66 5.91
C TRP A 628 -22.74 -11.00 4.60
N ARG A 629 -22.13 -10.68 3.43
CA ARG A 629 -22.66 -10.78 2.04
C ARG A 629 -23.40 -9.57 1.45
N ASN A 630 -23.15 -8.34 1.91
CA ASN A 630 -23.77 -7.09 1.42
C ASN A 630 -25.28 -6.99 1.67
N GLU A 631 -25.80 -7.82 2.54
CA GLU A 631 -27.20 -7.76 2.91
C GLU A 631 -27.31 -6.87 4.15
N TRP A 632 -27.96 -5.71 3.96
CA TRP A 632 -28.38 -4.89 5.08
C TRP A 632 -29.56 -5.57 5.77
N LYS A 633 -29.37 -6.05 7.00
CA LYS A 633 -30.50 -6.57 7.80
C LYS A 633 -30.98 -5.50 8.75
N ARG A 634 -32.30 -5.29 8.76
CA ARG A 634 -32.95 -4.42 9.74
C ARG A 634 -32.96 -5.12 11.09
N GLY A 635 -32.20 -4.60 12.04
CA GLY A 635 -32.25 -5.00 13.44
C GLY A 635 -33.27 -4.13 14.18
N ALA A 636 -34.31 -4.73 14.74
CA ALA A 636 -35.34 -3.98 15.45
C ALA A 636 -34.90 -3.66 16.90
N LYS A 637 -34.42 -2.43 17.12
CA LYS A 637 -34.59 -1.73 18.39
C LYS A 637 -35.12 -0.34 18.08
N ILE A 638 -36.44 -0.18 18.18
CA ILE A 638 -37.09 1.10 18.02
C ILE A 638 -36.80 1.93 19.27
N ARG A 639 -36.11 3.05 19.10
CA ARG A 639 -36.05 4.12 20.10
C ARG A 639 -36.72 5.34 19.50
N ASP A 640 -37.70 5.90 20.21
CA ASP A 640 -38.27 7.19 19.84
C ASP A 640 -37.24 8.29 20.12
N ILE A 641 -36.96 9.12 19.13
CA ILE A 641 -36.14 10.32 19.31
C ILE A 641 -37.03 11.41 19.89
N THR A 642 -36.96 11.58 21.21
CA THR A 642 -37.63 12.68 21.92
C THR A 642 -36.92 13.99 21.59
N ASP A 643 -37.68 15.06 21.36
CA ASP A 643 -37.20 16.43 21.04
C ASP A 643 -36.61 16.66 19.64
N GLY A 644 -36.68 15.66 18.75
CA GLY A 644 -36.28 15.81 17.34
C GLY A 644 -34.77 15.96 17.09
N VAL A 645 -33.91 15.80 18.09
CA VAL A 645 -32.44 15.85 17.91
C VAL A 645 -31.95 14.52 17.35
N LEU A 646 -31.50 14.51 16.10
CA LEU A 646 -31.06 13.29 15.40
C LEU A 646 -29.65 12.86 15.81
N GLU A 647 -28.79 13.84 16.04
CA GLU A 647 -27.37 13.68 16.36
C GLU A 647 -26.83 14.96 16.99
N LYS A 648 -25.80 14.80 17.81
CA LYS A 648 -24.88 15.86 18.20
C LYS A 648 -23.50 15.32 17.85
N VAL A 649 -22.90 15.90 16.82
CA VAL A 649 -21.56 15.51 16.40
C VAL A 649 -20.66 16.64 16.81
N ASP A 650 -19.68 16.34 17.67
CA ASP A 650 -18.56 17.27 17.83
C ASP A 650 -17.99 17.51 16.43
N PRO A 651 -17.66 18.76 16.06
CA PRO A 651 -17.17 19.04 14.72
C PRO A 651 -16.06 18.03 14.42
N ALA A 652 -16.27 17.19 13.39
CA ALA A 652 -15.38 16.07 13.03
C ALA A 652 -14.01 16.54 12.48
N TRP A 653 -13.61 17.76 12.87
CA TRP A 653 -12.42 18.50 12.52
C TRP A 653 -11.50 18.70 13.74
N SER A 654 -11.72 17.97 14.83
CA SER A 654 -10.77 17.89 15.94
C SER A 654 -9.81 16.72 15.74
N TRP A 655 -8.53 17.08 15.70
CA TRP A 655 -7.33 16.25 15.79
C TRP A 655 -7.39 15.12 16.79
#